data_AF-A0A0A1U4M7-F1
#
_entry.id   AF-A0A0A1U4M7-F1
#
_cell.length_a   1.000
_cell.length_b   1.000
_cell.length_c   1.000
_cell.angle_alpha   90.00
_cell.angle_beta   90.00
_cell.angle_gamma   90.00
#
_symmetry.space_group_name_H-M   'P 1'
#
loop_
_entity.id
_entity.type
_entity.pdbx_description
1 polymer ?
#
loop_
_entity_poly.entity_id
_entity_poly.type
_entity_poly.pdbx_seq_one_letter_code
_entity_poly.pdbx_strand_id
1 'polypeptide(L)'
;MEYRNEVHEQSINCSSNTWYLLDSTLKINPYVNIDIINFKTERSSLICKPNSNLIVTGIFYSLGNSSKNNLIFETGPRFSFNDLTLVFMTLILNDMSTAIGYSFSFTGTCKGTLEGSSIFNMDVLKIEQASNLKTYNSSSIQCKNILINETSTISFFNDSLLSSNKIMTNFGATMNMYNNSTIECDLLNCTNGSNVNLINNAIIHTNSIDINNGTSLCLYNETFLDINNSLTLINSRLDFRDGSRIHSDSIYLRPTNFALFSEKTLAMMVSNFLSFQLSFTYVLTVEKSPYIKTNFLILDFLGGIINVINRERFDMPLFVTKNSTIQNLNEISIADSIEQFDFIYSDEQIKNDFITPKCKILKGQLIRCGSNIDNTLFCHIIGMSNNNNNYIESYCNEFIEDYYLVPINDVHMIVVRSELSKGVVRHEKSNKKELNTQTLYVTFGETTVILDKVTDFIHINVTSQIPIDITTNILSQLSNQKQIFVTFSSSKGVLFERYLCSNGFIITSKIICILNATCENGIFDSTKGKCQKCQDTSCAKCTYDNQIEICQKCDSPYDLYDNICMKHSICKLSDGNTCIVCNDGYIIKNKVCVKLDGKCQIERNGLCELCDPIFSSLISISGECKIVENVIQHSAQSVIECNKGYMSNSSYCNKCDLIQEECDICDLMFCTKCLSSFVISQNTKCVTSSCNIANNNFKDQNGNCFPDITNCEIVVNGKCVKCIDNCILENDTCITNYNNTFCAVGTSWGCTRCINGFYYSYNTKTCEQCNSNCQTCLSQSICLSCNEGMFLSDHVCKSNDELKESYKKFSNTGSGCYQCNDGYYRNGIDCKHCDISCDTCLRSSDCFTCNLTNFKDFEGNCKPQTDLIGCAVQVTQNGCSICKPGYYSTNNECGICSNNCKECTLYNKLNAKYILKLTLAILEWIPSVQNVHFGRSQMKVVPSVKTHQFGG
;
A
#
# COMPACT_ATOMS: atom_id res chain seq x y z
N MET A 1 33.70 -63.69 -42.53
CA MET A 1 35.01 -63.86 -41.86
C MET A 1 34.78 -64.21 -40.40
N GLU A 2 35.58 -65.11 -39.80
CA GLU A 2 35.57 -65.36 -38.35
C GLU A 2 36.86 -64.80 -37.72
N TYR A 3 36.73 -63.96 -36.69
CA TYR A 3 37.84 -63.38 -35.92
C TYR A 3 37.86 -63.98 -34.52
N ARG A 4 39.01 -64.45 -34.03
CA ARG A 4 39.13 -65.20 -32.76
C ARG A 4 40.32 -64.72 -31.93
N ASN A 5 40.08 -64.40 -30.65
CA ASN A 5 41.10 -64.23 -29.58
C ASN A 5 42.26 -63.26 -29.87
N GLU A 6 42.11 -62.30 -30.78
CA GLU A 6 43.18 -61.37 -31.18
C GLU A 6 42.65 -59.94 -31.43
N VAL A 7 43.57 -58.97 -31.51
CA VAL A 7 43.30 -57.61 -32.01
C VAL A 7 43.57 -57.59 -33.50
N HIS A 8 42.53 -57.37 -34.29
CA HIS A 8 42.62 -57.28 -35.75
C HIS A 8 42.44 -55.82 -36.19
N GLU A 9 43.23 -55.39 -37.18
CA GLU A 9 43.05 -54.12 -37.85
C GLU A 9 42.81 -54.37 -39.34
N GLN A 10 41.70 -53.85 -39.88
CA GLN A 10 41.28 -54.14 -41.25
C GLN A 10 41.20 -52.85 -42.08
N SER A 11 41.95 -52.82 -43.19
CA SER A 11 42.08 -51.68 -44.11
C SER A 11 41.60 -51.96 -45.54
N ILE A 12 41.08 -53.16 -45.82
CA ILE A 12 40.75 -53.59 -47.19
C ILE A 12 39.27 -53.97 -47.26
N ASN A 13 38.63 -53.51 -48.35
CA ASN A 13 37.24 -53.78 -48.74
C ASN A 13 37.06 -55.30 -49.00
N CYS A 14 36.95 -56.09 -47.94
CA CYS A 14 36.71 -57.53 -48.05
C CYS A 14 35.24 -57.75 -48.40
N SER A 15 34.99 -58.22 -49.61
CA SER A 15 33.69 -58.56 -50.19
C SER A 15 33.00 -59.77 -49.53
N SER A 16 33.02 -59.88 -48.20
CA SER A 16 32.37 -60.96 -47.46
C SER A 16 31.14 -60.44 -46.72
N ASN A 17 29.97 -61.02 -47.01
CA ASN A 17 28.65 -60.54 -46.55
C ASN A 17 28.35 -60.79 -45.06
N THR A 18 29.22 -61.49 -44.30
CA THR A 18 28.97 -61.75 -42.87
C THR A 18 30.25 -61.91 -42.06
N TRP A 19 30.39 -61.15 -40.98
CA TRP A 19 31.51 -61.20 -40.04
C TRP A 19 31.07 -61.81 -38.71
N TYR A 20 31.90 -62.66 -38.12
CA TYR A 20 31.70 -63.27 -36.81
C TYR A 20 32.86 -62.88 -35.88
N LEU A 21 32.57 -62.19 -34.79
CA LEU A 21 33.53 -61.83 -33.76
C LEU A 21 33.41 -62.81 -32.58
N LEU A 22 34.54 -63.39 -32.20
CA LEU A 22 34.69 -64.32 -31.08
C LEU A 22 35.85 -63.84 -30.19
N ASP A 23 35.56 -63.34 -28.99
CA ASP A 23 36.52 -62.81 -28.00
C ASP A 23 37.64 -61.94 -28.63
N SER A 24 37.30 -61.07 -29.58
CA SER A 24 38.28 -60.31 -30.39
C SER A 24 37.96 -58.82 -30.47
N THR A 25 38.99 -58.00 -30.69
CA THR A 25 38.84 -56.56 -30.95
C THR A 25 39.16 -56.27 -32.41
N LEU A 26 38.20 -55.75 -33.16
CA LEU A 26 38.37 -55.40 -34.57
C LEU A 26 38.32 -53.88 -34.74
N LYS A 27 39.42 -53.32 -35.26
CA LYS A 27 39.52 -51.90 -35.61
C LYS A 27 39.30 -51.72 -37.12
N ILE A 28 38.28 -50.94 -37.49
CA ILE A 28 37.93 -50.66 -38.88
C ILE A 28 38.57 -49.32 -39.30
N ASN A 29 39.35 -49.33 -40.38
CA ASN A 29 39.87 -48.13 -41.04
C ASN A 29 38.81 -47.47 -41.97
N PRO A 30 38.99 -46.23 -42.44
CA PRO A 30 37.99 -45.55 -43.26
C PRO A 30 37.57 -46.32 -44.54
N TYR A 31 36.29 -46.22 -44.91
CA TYR A 31 35.67 -46.77 -46.14
C TYR A 31 35.44 -48.30 -46.17
N VAL A 32 34.72 -48.86 -45.19
CA VAL A 32 34.41 -50.30 -45.15
C VAL A 32 32.89 -50.53 -45.15
N ASN A 33 32.40 -51.28 -46.14
CA ASN A 33 31.00 -51.70 -46.24
C ASN A 33 30.86 -53.14 -45.71
N ILE A 34 29.87 -53.39 -44.85
CA ILE A 34 29.67 -54.71 -44.23
C ILE A 34 28.19 -55.06 -44.25
N ASP A 35 27.80 -56.19 -44.81
CA ASP A 35 26.38 -56.55 -44.82
C ASP A 35 25.87 -57.02 -43.46
N ILE A 36 26.59 -57.93 -42.77
CA ILE A 36 26.17 -58.49 -41.47
C ILE A 36 27.37 -58.61 -40.52
N ILE A 37 27.21 -58.22 -39.25
CA ILE A 37 28.18 -58.46 -38.18
C ILE A 37 27.48 -59.20 -37.03
N ASN A 38 28.05 -60.33 -36.62
CA ASN A 38 27.54 -61.19 -35.56
C ASN A 38 28.57 -61.36 -34.44
N PHE A 39 28.15 -61.14 -33.20
CA PHE A 39 28.97 -61.34 -32.01
C PHE A 39 28.60 -62.71 -31.42
N LYS A 40 29.48 -63.71 -31.61
CA LYS A 40 29.20 -65.11 -31.24
C LYS A 40 29.63 -65.46 -29.81
N THR A 41 30.58 -64.75 -29.21
CA THR A 41 31.01 -64.95 -27.81
C THR A 41 31.05 -63.64 -27.02
N GLU A 42 31.35 -63.73 -25.71
CA GLU A 42 31.49 -62.58 -24.82
C GLU A 42 32.75 -61.73 -25.18
N ARG A 43 32.83 -60.49 -24.68
CA ARG A 43 34.03 -59.61 -24.70
C ARG A 43 34.57 -59.18 -26.08
N SER A 44 33.80 -59.28 -27.15
CA SER A 44 34.23 -58.78 -28.46
C SER A 44 33.98 -57.28 -28.60
N SER A 45 34.88 -56.56 -29.27
CA SER A 45 34.78 -55.11 -29.48
C SER A 45 34.96 -54.74 -30.95
N LEU A 46 34.07 -53.94 -31.51
CA LEU A 46 34.23 -53.32 -32.82
C LEU A 46 34.50 -51.82 -32.64
N ILE A 47 35.63 -51.34 -33.15
CA ILE A 47 36.06 -49.94 -33.02
C ILE A 47 36.18 -49.33 -34.42
N CYS A 48 35.35 -48.33 -34.71
CA CYS A 48 35.42 -47.54 -35.93
C CYS A 48 36.34 -46.33 -35.71
N LYS A 49 37.47 -46.30 -36.42
CA LYS A 49 38.46 -45.22 -36.32
C LYS A 49 37.93 -43.89 -36.88
N PRO A 50 38.59 -42.75 -36.60
CA PRO A 50 38.07 -41.43 -36.95
C PRO A 50 37.82 -41.29 -38.46
N ASN A 51 36.75 -40.58 -38.83
CA ASN A 51 36.33 -40.34 -40.22
C ASN A 51 36.05 -41.60 -41.06
N SER A 52 35.72 -42.74 -40.44
CA SER A 52 35.30 -43.94 -41.17
C SER A 52 33.81 -43.93 -41.52
N ASN A 53 33.46 -44.46 -42.70
CA ASN A 53 32.08 -44.78 -43.03
C ASN A 53 31.85 -46.28 -42.85
N LEU A 54 30.83 -46.64 -42.07
CA LEU A 54 30.35 -48.01 -41.88
C LEU A 54 28.90 -48.08 -42.36
N ILE A 55 28.62 -48.92 -43.36
CA ILE A 55 27.28 -49.22 -43.84
C ILE A 55 26.95 -50.65 -43.44
N VAL A 56 25.84 -50.84 -42.72
CA VAL A 56 25.33 -52.15 -42.28
C VAL A 56 23.94 -52.40 -42.89
N THR A 57 23.84 -53.37 -43.78
CA THR A 57 22.60 -53.66 -44.54
C THR A 57 21.71 -54.75 -43.90
N GLY A 58 22.20 -55.46 -42.88
CA GLY A 58 21.51 -56.57 -42.21
C GLY A 58 21.46 -56.49 -40.68
N ILE A 59 20.95 -57.55 -40.05
CA ILE A 59 20.66 -57.57 -38.60
C ILE A 59 21.93 -57.84 -37.79
N PHE A 60 22.13 -57.06 -36.74
CA PHE A 60 23.22 -57.21 -35.79
C PHE A 60 22.75 -58.03 -34.57
N TYR A 61 23.27 -59.24 -34.36
CA TYR A 61 22.91 -60.06 -33.19
C TYR A 61 24.14 -60.34 -32.31
N SER A 62 23.97 -60.13 -31.00
CA SER A 62 24.86 -60.66 -29.95
C SER A 62 24.17 -61.89 -29.34
N LEU A 63 24.77 -63.07 -29.49
CA LEU A 63 24.24 -64.34 -28.96
C LEU A 63 24.70 -64.61 -27.51
N GLY A 64 25.47 -63.71 -26.92
CA GLY A 64 25.98 -63.86 -25.55
C GLY A 64 25.01 -63.33 -24.49
N ASN A 65 24.82 -64.08 -23.41
CA ASN A 65 24.07 -63.67 -22.21
C ASN A 65 24.83 -62.61 -21.36
N SER A 66 25.76 -61.84 -21.94
CA SER A 66 26.60 -60.89 -21.20
C SER A 66 26.82 -59.57 -21.93
N SER A 67 26.70 -58.45 -21.20
CA SER A 67 26.80 -57.07 -21.67
C SER A 67 28.22 -56.60 -22.02
N LYS A 68 29.17 -57.53 -22.21
CA LYS A 68 30.60 -57.23 -22.37
C LYS A 68 31.03 -56.92 -23.81
N ASN A 69 30.12 -57.03 -24.77
CA ASN A 69 30.42 -56.71 -26.16
C ASN A 69 30.31 -55.19 -26.39
N ASN A 70 31.24 -54.61 -27.16
CA ASN A 70 31.32 -53.16 -27.37
C ASN A 70 31.28 -52.81 -28.86
N LEU A 71 30.55 -51.75 -29.18
CA LEU A 71 30.56 -51.08 -30.48
C LEU A 71 30.91 -49.61 -30.24
N ILE A 72 32.11 -49.22 -30.66
CA ILE A 72 32.69 -47.92 -30.35
C ILE A 72 32.98 -47.19 -31.65
N PHE A 73 32.46 -45.97 -31.79
CA PHE A 73 32.80 -45.05 -32.85
C PHE A 73 33.61 -43.90 -32.25
N GLU A 74 34.84 -43.74 -32.74
CA GLU A 74 35.73 -42.62 -32.36
C GLU A 74 35.25 -41.32 -33.03
N THR A 75 36.06 -40.26 -33.13
CA THR A 75 35.60 -38.94 -33.59
C THR A 75 35.32 -38.87 -35.11
N GLY A 76 34.11 -38.50 -35.51
CA GLY A 76 33.74 -38.21 -36.91
C GLY A 76 33.23 -39.35 -37.84
N PRO A 77 33.19 -40.65 -37.48
CA PRO A 77 32.57 -41.68 -38.31
C PRO A 77 31.11 -41.42 -38.67
N ARG A 78 30.70 -41.94 -39.83
CA ARG A 78 29.29 -42.06 -40.20
C ARG A 78 28.89 -43.52 -40.24
N PHE A 79 27.82 -43.84 -39.53
CA PHE A 79 27.25 -45.15 -39.44
C PHE A 79 25.86 -45.14 -40.08
N SER A 80 25.67 -45.91 -41.15
CA SER A 80 24.39 -46.03 -41.84
C SER A 80 23.86 -47.45 -41.71
N PHE A 81 22.58 -47.60 -41.36
CA PHE A 81 21.89 -48.88 -41.30
C PHE A 81 20.45 -48.76 -41.80
N ASN A 82 19.83 -49.86 -42.20
CA ASN A 82 18.38 -49.87 -42.45
C ASN A 82 17.63 -50.11 -41.13
N ASP A 83 17.71 -51.33 -40.60
CA ASP A 83 17.15 -51.69 -39.30
C ASP A 83 18.26 -52.24 -38.41
N LEU A 84 18.44 -51.66 -37.21
CA LEU A 84 19.44 -52.10 -36.24
C LEU A 84 18.80 -52.43 -34.90
N THR A 85 19.06 -53.63 -34.40
CA THR A 85 18.69 -54.06 -33.05
C THR A 85 19.95 -54.43 -32.29
N LEU A 86 20.23 -53.76 -31.16
CA LEU A 86 21.34 -54.07 -30.28
C LEU A 86 20.83 -54.86 -29.09
N VAL A 87 21.47 -56.01 -28.82
CA VAL A 87 21.14 -56.91 -27.72
C VAL A 87 22.40 -57.13 -26.88
N PHE A 88 22.34 -57.02 -25.54
CA PHE A 88 23.46 -57.30 -24.62
C PHE A 88 24.79 -56.64 -25.04
N MET A 89 24.76 -55.35 -25.39
CA MET A 89 25.91 -54.63 -25.95
C MET A 89 26.08 -53.23 -25.34
N THR A 90 27.30 -52.71 -25.35
CA THR A 90 27.60 -51.28 -25.13
C THR A 90 27.87 -50.59 -26.46
N LEU A 91 27.09 -49.57 -26.80
CA LEU A 91 27.31 -48.64 -27.92
C LEU A 91 27.88 -47.32 -27.40
N ILE A 92 28.94 -46.83 -28.03
CA ILE A 92 29.53 -45.51 -27.76
C ILE A 92 29.71 -44.78 -29.09
N LEU A 93 29.09 -43.60 -29.23
CA LEU A 93 29.30 -42.66 -30.33
C LEU A 93 29.99 -41.41 -29.81
N ASN A 94 31.25 -41.20 -30.18
CA ASN A 94 32.04 -40.04 -29.76
C ASN A 94 32.06 -38.95 -30.82
N ASP A 95 32.15 -37.70 -30.37
CA ASP A 95 32.34 -36.43 -31.07
C ASP A 95 32.22 -36.47 -32.61
N MET A 96 31.23 -35.76 -33.16
CA MET A 96 30.99 -35.70 -34.61
C MET A 96 30.62 -37.04 -35.26
N SER A 97 30.55 -38.15 -34.51
CA SER A 97 29.97 -39.40 -34.98
C SER A 97 28.50 -39.21 -35.33
N THR A 98 28.06 -39.82 -36.41
CA THR A 98 26.66 -39.77 -36.83
C THR A 98 26.13 -41.17 -37.14
N ALA A 99 25.01 -41.55 -36.53
CA ALA A 99 24.27 -42.75 -36.84
C ALA A 99 22.98 -42.40 -37.60
N ILE A 100 22.73 -43.06 -38.73
CA ILE A 100 21.59 -42.80 -39.63
C ILE A 100 20.94 -44.13 -39.98
N GLY A 101 19.62 -44.24 -39.81
CA GLY A 101 18.89 -45.41 -40.26
C GLY A 101 17.39 -45.30 -40.07
N TYR A 102 16.65 -46.34 -40.47
CA TYR A 102 15.18 -46.34 -40.43
C TYR A 102 14.64 -46.71 -39.04
N SER A 103 15.13 -47.79 -38.43
CA SER A 103 14.71 -48.26 -37.11
C SER A 103 15.91 -48.63 -36.24
N PHE A 104 15.91 -48.21 -34.98
CA PHE A 104 16.97 -48.52 -34.03
C PHE A 104 16.38 -49.00 -32.70
N SER A 105 16.81 -50.16 -32.22
CA SER A 105 16.33 -50.75 -30.97
C SER A 105 17.48 -51.12 -30.04
N PHE A 106 17.34 -50.75 -28.77
CA PHE A 106 18.16 -51.19 -27.64
C PHE A 106 17.33 -52.20 -26.83
N THR A 107 17.83 -53.44 -26.69
CA THR A 107 17.14 -54.51 -25.97
C THR A 107 18.13 -55.43 -25.24
N GLY A 108 17.65 -56.30 -24.35
CA GLY A 108 18.48 -57.18 -23.53
C GLY A 108 19.55 -56.43 -22.71
N THR A 109 19.16 -55.47 -21.86
CA THR A 109 20.08 -54.72 -20.97
C THR A 109 21.20 -53.96 -21.69
N CYS A 110 20.94 -53.49 -22.92
CA CYS A 110 21.90 -52.77 -23.74
C CYS A 110 22.22 -51.38 -23.14
N LYS A 111 23.44 -50.89 -23.33
CA LYS A 111 23.90 -49.57 -22.90
C LYS A 111 24.30 -48.74 -24.12
N GLY A 112 23.78 -47.54 -24.26
CA GLY A 112 24.16 -46.59 -25.30
C GLY A 112 24.71 -45.31 -24.68
N THR A 113 25.74 -44.73 -25.28
CA THR A 113 26.30 -43.43 -24.90
C THR A 113 26.58 -42.61 -26.14
N LEU A 114 26.01 -41.40 -26.19
CA LEU A 114 26.28 -40.37 -27.18
C LEU A 114 27.05 -39.24 -26.49
N GLU A 115 28.24 -38.93 -26.97
CA GLU A 115 29.04 -37.80 -26.52
C GLU A 115 29.36 -36.91 -27.72
N GLY A 116 28.78 -35.70 -27.79
CA GLY A 116 28.97 -34.77 -28.91
C GLY A 116 28.59 -35.35 -30.28
N SER A 117 27.67 -36.32 -30.32
CA SER A 117 27.36 -37.13 -31.49
C SER A 117 25.87 -37.17 -31.79
N SER A 118 25.51 -37.65 -32.98
CA SER A 118 24.15 -37.54 -33.47
C SER A 118 23.54 -38.85 -33.96
N ILE A 119 22.24 -39.03 -33.71
CA ILE A 119 21.41 -40.05 -34.33
C ILE A 119 20.34 -39.32 -35.17
N PHE A 120 20.25 -39.61 -36.47
CA PHE A 120 19.33 -38.93 -37.39
C PHE A 120 18.49 -39.88 -38.24
N ASN A 121 17.38 -39.32 -38.76
CA ASN A 121 16.57 -39.85 -39.86
C ASN A 121 15.83 -41.17 -39.58
N MET A 122 15.45 -41.39 -38.32
CA MET A 122 14.75 -42.60 -37.91
C MET A 122 13.23 -42.44 -37.85
N ASP A 123 12.49 -43.49 -38.24
CA ASP A 123 11.05 -43.61 -38.02
C ASP A 123 10.74 -44.01 -36.57
N VAL A 124 11.52 -44.94 -35.99
CA VAL A 124 11.31 -45.42 -34.61
C VAL A 124 12.62 -45.71 -33.87
N LEU A 125 12.77 -45.15 -32.67
CA LEU A 125 13.77 -45.52 -31.65
C LEU A 125 13.09 -46.29 -30.53
N LYS A 126 13.52 -47.53 -30.26
CA LYS A 126 12.99 -48.37 -29.17
C LYS A 126 14.04 -48.62 -28.11
N ILE A 127 13.68 -48.48 -26.83
CA ILE A 127 14.53 -48.81 -25.69
C ILE A 127 13.71 -49.68 -24.73
N GLU A 128 14.06 -50.95 -24.66
CA GLU A 128 13.26 -51.99 -23.99
C GLU A 128 14.16 -52.94 -23.17
N GLN A 129 13.56 -53.80 -22.33
CA GLN A 129 14.29 -54.82 -21.57
C GLN A 129 15.43 -54.29 -20.71
N ALA A 130 15.11 -53.30 -19.87
CA ALA A 130 16.05 -52.66 -18.94
C ALA A 130 17.30 -52.07 -19.61
N SER A 131 17.16 -51.61 -20.87
CA SER A 131 18.25 -50.95 -21.60
C SER A 131 18.39 -49.48 -21.20
N ASN A 132 19.58 -48.92 -21.36
CA ASN A 132 19.92 -47.55 -20.95
C ASN A 132 20.57 -46.80 -22.11
N LEU A 133 20.09 -45.59 -22.43
CA LEU A 133 20.72 -44.68 -23.39
C LEU A 133 21.03 -43.35 -22.71
N LYS A 134 22.28 -42.90 -22.79
CA LYS A 134 22.71 -41.59 -22.27
C LYS A 134 23.22 -40.72 -23.39
N THR A 135 22.91 -39.43 -23.31
CA THR A 135 23.35 -38.42 -24.27
C THR A 135 23.98 -37.25 -23.51
N TYR A 136 25.14 -36.80 -23.98
CA TYR A 136 25.98 -35.81 -23.31
C TYR A 136 26.40 -34.70 -24.26
N ASN A 137 26.65 -33.51 -23.70
CA ASN A 137 27.14 -32.34 -24.42
C ASN A 137 26.19 -31.97 -25.56
N SER A 138 26.68 -31.56 -26.72
CA SER A 138 25.87 -31.18 -27.88
C SER A 138 25.36 -32.40 -28.69
N SER A 139 25.04 -33.51 -28.02
CA SER A 139 24.50 -34.70 -28.71
C SER A 139 23.07 -34.45 -29.18
N SER A 140 22.70 -35.00 -30.33
CA SER A 140 21.36 -34.80 -30.91
C SER A 140 20.70 -36.10 -31.35
N ILE A 141 19.44 -36.32 -30.99
CA ILE A 141 18.63 -37.42 -31.51
C ILE A 141 17.44 -36.82 -32.28
N GLN A 142 17.32 -37.18 -33.56
CA GLN A 142 16.16 -36.84 -34.39
C GLN A 142 15.48 -38.12 -34.88
N CYS A 143 14.27 -38.37 -34.39
CA CYS A 143 13.52 -39.59 -34.70
C CYS A 143 12.02 -39.30 -34.64
N LYS A 144 11.22 -39.81 -35.57
CA LYS A 144 9.77 -39.52 -35.62
C LYS A 144 9.02 -40.07 -34.40
N ASN A 145 9.33 -41.29 -33.95
CA ASN A 145 8.71 -41.92 -32.78
C ASN A 145 9.76 -42.48 -31.83
N ILE A 146 9.57 -42.28 -30.53
CA ILE A 146 10.45 -42.84 -29.50
C ILE A 146 9.60 -43.63 -28.52
N LEU A 147 10.00 -44.88 -28.29
CA LEU A 147 9.30 -45.83 -27.44
C LEU A 147 10.25 -46.33 -26.35
N ILE A 148 9.90 -46.10 -25.09
CA ILE A 148 10.69 -46.52 -23.93
C ILE A 148 9.78 -47.39 -23.07
N ASN A 149 10.13 -48.66 -22.92
CA ASN A 149 9.29 -49.63 -22.23
C ASN A 149 10.05 -50.33 -21.11
N GLU A 150 9.29 -50.90 -20.16
CA GLU A 150 9.81 -51.66 -19.03
C GLU A 150 10.73 -50.78 -18.17
N THR A 151 11.66 -51.34 -17.40
CA THR A 151 12.60 -50.56 -16.57
C THR A 151 13.73 -49.88 -17.37
N SER A 152 13.49 -49.62 -18.66
CA SER A 152 14.45 -48.99 -19.55
C SER A 152 14.53 -47.49 -19.31
N THR A 153 15.67 -46.91 -19.66
CA THR A 153 16.02 -45.54 -19.28
C THR A 153 16.65 -44.77 -20.42
N ILE A 154 16.23 -43.52 -20.62
CA ILE A 154 16.92 -42.55 -21.46
C ILE A 154 17.30 -41.33 -20.61
N SER A 155 18.51 -40.82 -20.78
CA SER A 155 19.02 -39.66 -20.05
C SER A 155 19.68 -38.64 -20.98
N PHE A 156 19.33 -37.37 -20.81
CA PHE A 156 19.90 -36.24 -21.53
C PHE A 156 20.66 -35.33 -20.58
N PHE A 157 21.90 -34.97 -20.94
CA PHE A 157 22.78 -34.15 -20.11
C PHE A 157 23.35 -32.96 -20.90
N ASN A 158 23.53 -31.83 -20.23
CA ASN A 158 24.11 -30.61 -20.81
C ASN A 158 23.26 -30.14 -22.00
N ASP A 159 23.87 -29.64 -23.08
CA ASP A 159 23.15 -29.06 -24.22
C ASP A 159 22.62 -30.13 -25.22
N SER A 160 22.19 -31.28 -24.72
CA SER A 160 21.67 -32.37 -25.56
C SER A 160 20.28 -32.04 -26.12
N LEU A 161 20.01 -32.42 -27.36
CA LEU A 161 18.77 -32.11 -28.08
C LEU A 161 18.04 -33.38 -28.54
N LEU A 162 16.74 -33.45 -28.29
CA LEU A 162 15.84 -34.46 -28.84
C LEU A 162 14.77 -33.80 -29.69
N SER A 163 14.55 -34.29 -30.91
CA SER A 163 13.43 -33.87 -31.76
C SER A 163 12.65 -35.10 -32.21
N SER A 164 11.34 -35.13 -31.93
CA SER A 164 10.46 -36.25 -32.27
C SER A 164 9.01 -35.83 -32.44
N ASN A 165 8.22 -36.51 -33.26
CA ASN A 165 6.77 -36.24 -33.28
C ASN A 165 6.13 -36.79 -32.00
N LYS A 166 6.49 -38.01 -31.61
CA LYS A 166 5.86 -38.69 -30.48
C LYS A 166 6.88 -39.38 -29.60
N ILE A 167 6.75 -39.19 -28.29
CA ILE A 167 7.54 -39.91 -27.29
C ILE A 167 6.58 -40.64 -26.36
N MET A 168 6.81 -41.94 -26.16
CA MET A 168 6.01 -42.79 -25.30
C MET A 168 6.87 -43.49 -24.25
N THR A 169 6.44 -43.43 -22.99
CA THR A 169 7.03 -44.22 -21.90
C THR A 169 5.97 -45.14 -21.28
N ASN A 170 6.33 -46.39 -21.00
CA ASN A 170 5.41 -47.36 -20.44
C ASN A 170 6.10 -48.35 -19.47
N PHE A 171 5.32 -48.92 -18.54
CA PHE A 171 5.72 -50.03 -17.67
C PHE A 171 6.99 -49.78 -16.84
N GLY A 172 7.08 -48.64 -16.16
CA GLY A 172 8.25 -48.31 -15.30
C GLY A 172 9.40 -47.62 -16.03
N ALA A 173 9.22 -47.27 -17.30
CA ALA A 173 10.22 -46.58 -18.10
C ALA A 173 10.59 -45.22 -17.50
N THR A 174 11.86 -44.84 -17.62
CA THR A 174 12.36 -43.58 -17.06
C THR A 174 12.99 -42.69 -18.12
N MET A 175 12.57 -41.43 -18.16
CA MET A 175 13.18 -40.36 -18.94
C MET A 175 13.76 -39.32 -18.00
N ASN A 176 15.05 -39.02 -18.13
CA ASN A 176 15.73 -38.01 -17.33
C ASN A 176 16.33 -36.93 -18.21
N MET A 177 16.19 -35.68 -17.78
CA MET A 177 16.76 -34.51 -18.42
C MET A 177 17.52 -33.69 -17.37
N TYR A 178 18.74 -33.29 -17.71
CA TYR A 178 19.64 -32.59 -16.80
C TYR A 178 20.29 -31.40 -17.50
N ASN A 179 20.44 -30.30 -16.77
CA ASN A 179 21.06 -29.07 -17.27
C ASN A 179 20.28 -28.52 -18.47
N ASN A 180 20.93 -27.85 -19.41
CA ASN A 180 20.28 -27.18 -20.54
C ASN A 180 19.75 -28.14 -21.64
N SER A 181 19.42 -29.39 -21.29
CA SER A 181 18.95 -30.37 -22.26
C SER A 181 17.55 -30.00 -22.73
N THR A 182 17.28 -30.20 -24.02
CA THR A 182 16.03 -29.76 -24.66
C THR A 182 15.35 -30.92 -25.38
N ILE A 183 14.04 -31.06 -25.19
CA ILE A 183 13.18 -31.93 -25.99
C ILE A 183 12.18 -31.07 -26.76
N GLU A 184 12.05 -31.34 -28.05
CA GLU A 184 10.99 -30.81 -28.91
C GLU A 184 10.13 -31.97 -29.41
N CYS A 185 8.84 -31.98 -29.07
CA CYS A 185 7.93 -32.98 -29.63
C CYS A 185 6.49 -32.54 -29.84
N ASP A 186 5.68 -33.26 -30.63
CA ASP A 186 4.25 -32.96 -30.73
C ASP A 186 3.49 -33.55 -29.53
N LEU A 187 3.82 -34.78 -29.12
CA LEU A 187 3.12 -35.49 -28.05
C LEU A 187 4.09 -36.27 -27.15
N LEU A 188 4.03 -35.98 -25.86
CA LEU A 188 4.66 -36.78 -24.80
C LEU A 188 3.59 -37.57 -24.04
N ASN A 189 3.60 -38.90 -24.16
CA ASN A 189 2.61 -39.77 -23.53
C ASN A 189 3.31 -40.77 -22.58
N CYS A 190 3.06 -40.62 -21.28
CA CYS A 190 3.71 -41.41 -20.25
C CYS A 190 2.66 -42.13 -19.40
N THR A 191 2.79 -43.46 -19.29
CA THR A 191 1.78 -44.27 -18.61
C THR A 191 2.38 -45.44 -17.80
N ASN A 192 1.52 -46.08 -17.01
CA ASN A 192 1.78 -47.30 -16.24
C ASN A 192 3.08 -47.26 -15.42
N GLY A 193 3.16 -46.32 -14.48
CA GLY A 193 4.27 -46.22 -13.53
C GLY A 193 5.57 -45.68 -14.10
N SER A 194 5.54 -45.01 -15.25
CA SER A 194 6.73 -44.37 -15.83
C SER A 194 7.22 -43.19 -14.97
N ASN A 195 8.45 -42.74 -15.19
CA ASN A 195 9.03 -41.60 -14.49
C ASN A 195 9.64 -40.61 -15.48
N VAL A 196 9.24 -39.34 -15.40
CA VAL A 196 9.80 -38.24 -16.19
C VAL A 196 10.39 -37.22 -15.24
N ASN A 197 11.70 -37.03 -15.31
CA ASN A 197 12.44 -36.14 -14.41
C ASN A 197 13.17 -35.06 -15.20
N LEU A 198 12.89 -33.81 -14.91
CA LEU A 198 13.63 -32.65 -15.42
C LEU A 198 14.35 -31.97 -14.27
N ILE A 199 15.64 -31.71 -14.44
CA ILE A 199 16.51 -31.17 -13.40
C ILE A 199 17.42 -30.08 -14.00
N ASN A 200 17.53 -28.94 -13.33
CA ASN A 200 18.45 -27.83 -13.65
C ASN A 200 18.23 -27.23 -15.06
N ASN A 201 17.37 -26.24 -15.25
CA ASN A 201 17.18 -25.54 -16.55
C ASN A 201 16.77 -26.42 -17.75
N ALA A 202 16.40 -27.68 -17.55
CA ALA A 202 15.96 -28.56 -18.64
C ALA A 202 14.61 -28.09 -19.21
N ILE A 203 14.44 -28.20 -20.53
CA ILE A 203 13.29 -27.64 -21.25
C ILE A 203 12.60 -28.69 -22.11
N ILE A 204 11.27 -28.74 -22.06
CA ILE A 204 10.45 -29.47 -23.05
C ILE A 204 9.52 -28.47 -23.73
N HIS A 205 9.63 -28.40 -25.05
CA HIS A 205 8.64 -27.75 -25.92
C HIS A 205 7.76 -28.83 -26.54
N THR A 206 6.45 -28.73 -26.32
CA THR A 206 5.51 -29.71 -26.89
C THR A 206 4.14 -29.16 -27.21
N ASN A 207 3.38 -29.85 -28.06
CA ASN A 207 1.97 -29.52 -28.26
C ASN A 207 1.11 -30.07 -27.12
N SER A 208 1.31 -31.32 -26.71
CA SER A 208 0.51 -31.95 -25.65
C SER A 208 1.34 -32.93 -24.78
N ILE A 209 0.97 -33.03 -23.50
CA ILE A 209 1.50 -34.02 -22.56
C ILE A 209 0.34 -34.79 -21.91
N ASP A 210 0.42 -36.12 -21.95
CA ASP A 210 -0.52 -37.02 -21.27
C ASP A 210 0.23 -37.90 -20.25
N ILE A 211 -0.04 -37.72 -18.96
CA ILE A 211 0.57 -38.45 -17.83
C ILE A 211 -0.51 -39.26 -17.10
N ASN A 212 -0.43 -40.60 -17.14
CA ASN A 212 -1.50 -41.46 -16.64
C ASN A 212 -1.00 -42.65 -15.80
N ASN A 213 -1.91 -43.27 -15.03
CA ASN A 213 -1.73 -44.58 -14.40
C ASN A 213 -0.47 -44.72 -13.53
N GLY A 214 -0.38 -43.94 -12.45
CA GLY A 214 0.70 -44.04 -11.47
C GLY A 214 2.05 -43.50 -11.96
N THR A 215 2.07 -42.78 -13.07
CA THR A 215 3.27 -42.15 -13.63
C THR A 215 3.69 -40.95 -12.77
N SER A 216 4.98 -40.66 -12.71
CA SER A 216 5.52 -39.50 -11.99
C SER A 216 6.11 -38.48 -12.97
N LEU A 217 5.72 -37.22 -12.83
CA LEU A 217 6.36 -36.06 -13.47
C LEU A 217 7.00 -35.19 -12.40
N CYS A 218 8.32 -35.05 -12.46
CA CYS A 218 9.12 -34.35 -11.46
C CYS A 218 9.94 -33.24 -12.12
N LEU A 219 9.80 -32.02 -11.60
CA LEU A 219 10.41 -30.80 -12.15
C LEU A 219 11.20 -30.08 -11.05
N TYR A 220 12.52 -29.95 -11.23
CA TYR A 220 13.42 -29.43 -10.20
C TYR A 220 14.41 -28.40 -10.77
N ASN A 221 14.65 -27.31 -10.03
CA ASN A 221 15.65 -26.28 -10.32
C ASN A 221 15.48 -25.58 -11.70
N GLU A 222 14.58 -24.61 -11.79
CA GLU A 222 14.38 -23.70 -12.94
C GLU A 222 14.10 -24.42 -14.27
N THR A 223 13.49 -25.60 -14.23
CA THR A 223 13.07 -26.34 -15.45
C THR A 223 11.83 -25.73 -16.08
N PHE A 224 11.63 -25.92 -17.38
CA PHE A 224 10.50 -25.32 -18.09
C PHE A 224 9.78 -26.31 -18.99
N LEU A 225 8.46 -26.47 -18.78
CA LEU A 225 7.56 -27.12 -19.72
C LEU A 225 6.75 -26.05 -20.46
N ASP A 226 6.93 -25.98 -21.77
CA ASP A 226 6.19 -25.09 -22.66
C ASP A 226 5.28 -25.92 -23.55
N ILE A 227 3.98 -25.86 -23.29
CA ILE A 227 2.97 -26.74 -23.85
C ILE A 227 1.97 -25.90 -24.65
N ASN A 228 1.85 -26.09 -25.96
CA ASN A 228 1.00 -25.22 -26.77
C ASN A 228 -0.51 -25.45 -26.52
N ASN A 229 -0.93 -26.69 -26.27
CA ASN A 229 -2.34 -27.06 -26.21
C ASN A 229 -2.75 -27.54 -24.81
N SER A 230 -2.27 -28.72 -24.38
CA SER A 230 -2.81 -29.36 -23.18
C SER A 230 -1.83 -30.20 -22.37
N LEU A 231 -1.89 -30.04 -21.05
CA LEU A 231 -1.35 -30.97 -20.06
C LEU A 231 -2.48 -31.76 -19.40
N THR A 232 -2.49 -33.07 -19.57
CA THR A 232 -3.41 -33.99 -18.89
C THR A 232 -2.64 -34.85 -17.91
N LEU A 233 -3.00 -34.82 -16.63
CA LEU A 233 -2.39 -35.65 -15.60
C LEU A 233 -3.47 -36.32 -14.75
N ILE A 234 -3.59 -37.64 -14.87
CA ILE A 234 -4.65 -38.43 -14.23
C ILE A 234 -4.04 -39.59 -13.43
N ASN A 235 -4.48 -39.72 -12.17
CA ASN A 235 -4.07 -40.79 -11.25
C ASN A 235 -2.54 -40.94 -11.18
N SER A 236 -1.84 -39.81 -11.15
CA SER A 236 -0.39 -39.73 -11.33
C SER A 236 0.20 -38.71 -10.34
N ARG A 237 1.53 -38.74 -10.14
CA ARG A 237 2.25 -37.82 -9.27
C ARG A 237 2.79 -36.63 -10.07
N LEU A 238 2.63 -35.43 -9.52
CA LEU A 238 3.26 -34.20 -9.99
C LEU A 238 4.07 -33.59 -8.83
N ASP A 239 5.38 -33.44 -8.99
CA ASP A 239 6.24 -32.82 -7.98
C ASP A 239 7.03 -31.68 -8.62
N PHE A 240 6.91 -30.50 -8.03
CA PHE A 240 7.39 -29.27 -8.64
C PHE A 240 8.11 -28.41 -7.62
N ARG A 241 9.39 -28.17 -7.86
CA ARG A 241 10.23 -27.43 -6.92
C ARG A 241 11.14 -26.43 -7.61
N ASP A 242 11.50 -25.42 -6.83
CA ASP A 242 12.66 -24.55 -7.06
C ASP A 242 12.65 -23.88 -8.42
N GLY A 243 11.89 -22.78 -8.59
CA GLY A 243 11.96 -21.91 -9.77
C GLY A 243 11.38 -22.47 -11.07
N SER A 244 11.10 -23.78 -11.11
CA SER A 244 10.61 -24.48 -12.29
C SER A 244 9.20 -24.00 -12.70
N ARG A 245 8.86 -24.08 -14.00
CA ARG A 245 7.65 -23.48 -14.60
C ARG A 245 6.94 -24.41 -15.61
N ILE A 246 5.61 -24.35 -15.61
CA ILE A 246 4.74 -24.98 -16.60
C ILE A 246 3.88 -23.88 -17.25
N HIS A 247 3.91 -23.82 -18.57
CA HIS A 247 3.02 -23.01 -19.37
C HIS A 247 2.20 -23.91 -20.28
N SER A 248 0.87 -23.77 -20.27
CA SER A 248 -0.03 -24.52 -21.14
C SER A 248 -1.31 -23.74 -21.41
N ASP A 249 -1.93 -23.83 -22.58
CA ASP A 249 -3.26 -23.23 -22.78
C ASP A 249 -4.30 -23.88 -21.84
N SER A 250 -4.41 -25.20 -21.87
CA SER A 250 -5.31 -25.97 -21.01
C SER A 250 -4.56 -26.95 -20.10
N ILE A 251 -5.00 -27.07 -18.84
CA ILE A 251 -4.42 -28.02 -17.88
C ILE A 251 -5.56 -28.78 -17.18
N TYR A 252 -5.43 -30.11 -17.16
CA TYR A 252 -6.37 -31.03 -16.50
C TYR A 252 -5.62 -31.89 -15.48
N LEU A 253 -5.85 -31.63 -14.20
CA LEU A 253 -5.15 -32.29 -13.09
C LEU A 253 -6.14 -33.10 -12.25
N ARG A 254 -5.89 -34.41 -12.18
CA ARG A 254 -6.44 -35.34 -11.19
C ARG A 254 -5.29 -36.13 -10.57
N PRO A 255 -4.42 -35.48 -9.77
CA PRO A 255 -3.20 -36.10 -9.26
C PRO A 255 -3.49 -36.98 -8.05
N THR A 256 -2.74 -38.07 -7.88
CA THR A 256 -2.71 -38.80 -6.60
C THR A 256 -1.89 -38.05 -5.55
N ASN A 257 -0.81 -37.40 -5.99
CA ASN A 257 0.04 -36.54 -5.17
C ASN A 257 0.48 -35.34 -6.02
N PHE A 258 0.23 -34.13 -5.52
CA PHE A 258 0.69 -32.89 -6.13
C PHE A 258 1.49 -32.09 -5.10
N ALA A 259 2.77 -31.85 -5.36
CA ALA A 259 3.64 -31.08 -4.49
C ALA A 259 4.16 -29.82 -5.22
N LEU A 260 4.12 -28.69 -4.52
CA LEU A 260 4.60 -27.38 -4.99
C LEU A 260 5.52 -26.77 -3.93
N PHE A 261 6.74 -26.40 -4.32
CA PHE A 261 7.71 -25.74 -3.46
C PHE A 261 8.42 -24.60 -4.19
N SER A 262 8.46 -23.41 -3.57
CA SER A 262 9.31 -22.31 -4.03
C SER A 262 9.61 -21.32 -2.90
N GLU A 263 10.89 -21.07 -2.64
CA GLU A 263 11.34 -20.00 -1.73
C GLU A 263 11.03 -18.59 -2.26
N LYS A 264 10.86 -18.44 -3.58
CA LYS A 264 10.45 -17.17 -4.21
C LYS A 264 8.96 -17.17 -4.50
N THR A 265 8.31 -16.01 -4.34
CA THR A 265 6.98 -15.77 -4.91
C THR A 265 7.04 -15.89 -6.43
N LEU A 266 6.51 -16.99 -6.98
CA LEU A 266 6.62 -17.33 -8.40
C LEU A 266 5.34 -18.03 -8.90
N ALA A 267 4.87 -17.61 -10.08
CA ALA A 267 3.85 -18.32 -10.85
C ALA A 267 4.48 -19.58 -11.44
N MET A 268 4.33 -20.69 -10.73
CA MET A 268 4.91 -21.97 -11.13
C MET A 268 4.12 -22.59 -12.29
N MET A 269 2.80 -22.37 -12.34
CA MET A 269 1.94 -22.84 -13.41
C MET A 269 1.12 -21.69 -13.96
N VAL A 270 1.12 -21.53 -15.28
CA VAL A 270 0.37 -20.52 -16.00
C VAL A 270 -0.47 -21.18 -17.08
N SER A 271 -1.78 -20.94 -17.06
CA SER A 271 -2.67 -21.40 -18.12
C SER A 271 -3.81 -20.45 -18.46
N ASN A 272 -4.51 -20.72 -19.54
CA ASN A 272 -5.78 -20.07 -19.84
C ASN A 272 -6.92 -20.80 -19.11
N PHE A 273 -6.91 -22.13 -19.14
CA PHE A 273 -7.88 -22.97 -18.44
C PHE A 273 -7.17 -23.97 -17.51
N LEU A 274 -7.69 -24.14 -16.30
CA LEU A 274 -7.24 -25.15 -15.34
C LEU A 274 -8.45 -25.85 -14.72
N SER A 275 -8.50 -27.17 -14.88
CA SER A 275 -9.39 -28.05 -14.12
C SER A 275 -8.57 -28.85 -13.12
N PHE A 276 -8.88 -28.73 -11.84
CA PHE A 276 -8.22 -29.45 -10.76
C PHE A 276 -9.24 -30.22 -9.93
N GLN A 277 -9.06 -31.54 -9.87
CA GLN A 277 -9.90 -32.43 -9.09
C GLN A 277 -9.06 -33.17 -8.05
N LEU A 278 -9.50 -33.12 -6.78
CA LEU A 278 -8.81 -33.79 -5.67
C LEU A 278 -9.74 -34.80 -4.98
N SER A 279 -9.47 -36.09 -5.18
CA SER A 279 -10.27 -37.20 -4.63
C SER A 279 -9.77 -37.67 -3.26
N PHE A 280 -10.58 -38.47 -2.55
CA PHE A 280 -10.21 -39.14 -1.29
C PHE A 280 -8.86 -39.84 -1.43
N THR A 281 -8.02 -39.75 -0.39
CA THR A 281 -6.63 -40.25 -0.33
C THR A 281 -5.60 -39.46 -1.14
N TYR A 282 -6.00 -38.52 -2.01
CA TYR A 282 -5.07 -37.70 -2.77
C TYR A 282 -4.62 -36.48 -1.96
N VAL A 283 -3.36 -36.08 -2.18
CA VAL A 283 -2.70 -35.06 -1.37
C VAL A 283 -2.18 -33.93 -2.24
N LEU A 284 -2.57 -32.70 -1.89
CA LEU A 284 -1.94 -31.47 -2.35
C LEU A 284 -1.03 -30.95 -1.24
N THR A 285 0.28 -30.88 -1.50
CA THR A 285 1.27 -30.29 -0.59
C THR A 285 1.79 -28.99 -1.18
N VAL A 286 1.66 -27.91 -0.42
CA VAL A 286 2.16 -26.58 -0.79
C VAL A 286 3.12 -26.12 0.28
N GLU A 287 4.34 -25.79 -0.12
CA GLU A 287 5.37 -25.33 0.78
C GLU A 287 5.91 -23.97 0.32
N LYS A 288 6.01 -23.01 1.25
CA LYS A 288 6.43 -21.61 1.03
C LYS A 288 5.47 -20.85 0.11
N SER A 289 5.98 -20.07 -0.86
CA SER A 289 5.24 -19.04 -1.60
C SER A 289 4.92 -19.29 -3.09
N PRO A 290 4.83 -20.54 -3.60
CA PRO A 290 4.42 -20.74 -4.99
C PRO A 290 2.93 -20.42 -5.19
N TYR A 291 2.56 -20.06 -6.42
CA TYR A 291 1.16 -19.91 -6.82
C TYR A 291 0.93 -20.37 -8.26
N ILE A 292 -0.35 -20.60 -8.57
CA ILE A 292 -0.86 -21.02 -9.88
C ILE A 292 -1.72 -19.88 -10.42
N LYS A 293 -1.46 -19.51 -11.69
CA LYS A 293 -2.21 -18.47 -12.38
C LYS A 293 -2.98 -19.07 -13.55
N THR A 294 -4.29 -18.84 -13.59
CA THR A 294 -5.14 -19.24 -14.73
C THR A 294 -6.13 -18.13 -15.08
N ASN A 295 -6.73 -18.11 -16.27
CA ASN A 295 -7.89 -17.22 -16.51
C ASN A 295 -9.18 -17.85 -16.01
N PHE A 296 -9.36 -19.16 -16.25
CA PHE A 296 -10.54 -19.91 -15.86
C PHE A 296 -10.14 -21.10 -14.98
N LEU A 297 -10.73 -21.15 -13.79
CA LEU A 297 -10.44 -22.18 -12.80
C LEU A 297 -11.68 -23.02 -12.52
N ILE A 298 -11.55 -24.35 -12.61
CA ILE A 298 -12.53 -25.29 -12.08
C ILE A 298 -11.85 -26.10 -10.98
N LEU A 299 -12.42 -26.04 -9.77
CA LEU A 299 -11.99 -26.85 -8.64
C LEU A 299 -13.13 -27.78 -8.23
N ASP A 300 -12.85 -29.08 -8.18
CA ASP A 300 -13.77 -30.10 -7.69
C ASP A 300 -13.09 -30.95 -6.61
N PHE A 301 -13.67 -30.97 -5.41
CA PHE A 301 -13.12 -31.66 -4.26
C PHE A 301 -14.01 -32.85 -3.89
N LEU A 302 -13.47 -34.06 -4.02
CA LEU A 302 -14.14 -35.31 -3.63
C LEU A 302 -13.40 -35.96 -2.46
N GLY A 303 -13.13 -35.19 -1.39
CA GLY A 303 -12.55 -35.70 -0.13
C GLY A 303 -11.03 -35.57 0.14
N GLY A 304 -10.24 -34.90 -0.70
CA GLY A 304 -8.76 -34.88 -0.57
C GLY A 304 -8.15 -34.13 0.62
N ILE A 305 -6.82 -34.23 0.77
CA ILE A 305 -6.03 -33.58 1.83
C ILE A 305 -5.22 -32.42 1.27
N ILE A 306 -5.30 -31.26 1.90
CA ILE A 306 -4.43 -30.11 1.62
C ILE A 306 -3.47 -29.93 2.79
N ASN A 307 -2.18 -30.02 2.50
CA ASN A 307 -1.10 -29.80 3.45
C ASN A 307 -0.34 -28.53 3.08
N VAL A 308 -0.26 -27.58 4.02
CA VAL A 308 0.43 -26.30 3.83
C VAL A 308 1.56 -26.19 4.83
N ILE A 309 2.76 -25.91 4.33
CA ILE A 309 4.01 -25.92 5.13
C ILE A 309 4.72 -24.57 4.93
N ASN A 310 5.04 -23.88 6.03
CA ASN A 310 5.84 -22.64 6.02
C ASN A 310 5.34 -21.57 5.03
N ARG A 311 4.03 -21.47 4.80
CA ARG A 311 3.41 -20.42 3.99
C ARG A 311 2.98 -19.29 4.90
N GLU A 312 3.40 -18.07 4.58
CA GLU A 312 3.02 -16.89 5.36
C GLU A 312 1.64 -16.39 4.93
N ARG A 313 0.91 -15.74 5.83
CA ARG A 313 -0.43 -15.19 5.54
C ARG A 313 -0.47 -14.13 4.44
N PHE A 314 0.67 -13.51 4.15
CA PHE A 314 0.87 -12.49 3.12
C PHE A 314 1.58 -13.06 1.89
N ASP A 315 1.66 -14.39 1.76
CA ASP A 315 2.03 -15.03 0.51
C ASP A 315 0.87 -14.91 -0.49
N MET A 316 1.20 -15.03 -1.78
CA MET A 316 0.20 -15.05 -2.85
C MET A 316 -0.93 -16.03 -2.55
N PRO A 317 -2.17 -15.76 -2.96
CA PRO A 317 -3.20 -16.78 -3.03
C PRO A 317 -2.69 -17.99 -3.85
N LEU A 318 -2.92 -19.21 -3.38
CA LEU A 318 -2.43 -20.41 -4.08
C LEU A 318 -2.92 -20.47 -5.53
N PHE A 319 -4.19 -20.14 -5.75
CA PHE A 319 -4.78 -19.97 -7.06
C PHE A 319 -5.14 -18.49 -7.29
N VAL A 320 -4.65 -17.94 -8.39
CA VAL A 320 -4.98 -16.59 -8.88
C VAL A 320 -5.70 -16.75 -10.21
N THR A 321 -6.96 -16.31 -10.27
CA THR A 321 -7.80 -16.49 -11.47
C THR A 321 -8.64 -15.27 -11.81
N LYS A 322 -9.14 -15.18 -13.05
CA LYS A 322 -10.17 -14.19 -13.41
C LYS A 322 -11.55 -14.66 -13.02
N ASN A 323 -11.82 -15.94 -13.27
CA ASN A 323 -13.09 -16.58 -12.99
C ASN A 323 -12.86 -17.97 -12.37
N SER A 324 -13.71 -18.34 -11.41
CA SER A 324 -13.65 -19.63 -10.72
C SER A 324 -15.01 -20.30 -10.60
N THR A 325 -15.07 -21.60 -10.88
CA THR A 325 -16.16 -22.49 -10.46
C THR A 325 -15.62 -23.45 -9.41
N ILE A 326 -16.26 -23.50 -8.24
CA ILE A 326 -15.81 -24.32 -7.11
C ILE A 326 -16.95 -25.25 -6.72
N GLN A 327 -16.66 -26.54 -6.64
CA GLN A 327 -17.61 -27.58 -6.23
C GLN A 327 -17.07 -28.34 -5.02
N ASN A 328 -17.98 -28.69 -4.09
CA ASN A 328 -17.72 -29.59 -2.96
C ASN A 328 -16.56 -29.15 -2.04
N LEU A 329 -16.33 -27.83 -1.90
CA LEU A 329 -15.24 -27.31 -1.05
C LEU A 329 -15.33 -27.83 0.38
N ASN A 330 -16.55 -28.06 0.89
CA ASN A 330 -16.86 -28.67 2.19
C ASN A 330 -16.23 -30.06 2.43
N GLU A 331 -15.80 -30.76 1.38
CA GLU A 331 -15.22 -32.11 1.48
C GLU A 331 -13.71 -32.13 1.70
N ILE A 332 -13.01 -30.99 1.63
CA ILE A 332 -11.55 -30.96 1.84
C ILE A 332 -11.16 -31.19 3.29
N SER A 333 -10.05 -31.91 3.49
CA SER A 333 -9.41 -32.07 4.79
C SER A 333 -8.21 -31.13 4.91
N ILE A 334 -8.32 -30.14 5.81
CA ILE A 334 -7.24 -29.22 6.22
C ILE A 334 -6.95 -29.47 7.70
N ALA A 335 -5.68 -29.70 8.07
CA ALA A 335 -5.27 -29.93 9.44
C ALA A 335 -5.46 -28.67 10.32
N ASP A 336 -5.88 -28.83 11.59
CA ASP A 336 -6.12 -27.71 12.51
C ASP A 336 -4.85 -26.95 12.89
N SER A 337 -3.68 -27.58 12.77
CA SER A 337 -2.38 -26.96 13.00
C SER A 337 -1.97 -25.95 11.91
N ILE A 338 -2.67 -25.94 10.78
CA ILE A 338 -2.34 -25.05 9.66
C ILE A 338 -2.86 -23.65 10.01
N GLU A 339 -1.95 -22.67 10.06
CA GLU A 339 -2.31 -21.26 10.16
C GLU A 339 -3.06 -20.80 8.90
N GLN A 340 -3.85 -19.73 9.04
CA GLN A 340 -4.62 -19.20 7.91
C GLN A 340 -3.73 -18.87 6.69
N PHE A 341 -4.20 -19.20 5.49
CA PHE A 341 -3.55 -18.88 4.22
C PHE A 341 -4.58 -18.56 3.14
N ASP A 342 -4.16 -17.75 2.16
CA ASP A 342 -5.00 -17.41 1.02
C ASP A 342 -4.99 -18.54 -0.01
N PHE A 343 -6.16 -19.13 -0.23
CA PHE A 343 -6.31 -20.30 -1.08
C PHE A 343 -6.63 -19.90 -2.52
N ILE A 344 -7.65 -19.06 -2.73
CA ILE A 344 -8.11 -18.68 -4.07
C ILE A 344 -8.42 -17.20 -4.09
N TYR A 345 -7.89 -16.49 -5.07
CA TYR A 345 -8.32 -15.16 -5.46
C TYR A 345 -8.92 -15.20 -6.87
N SER A 346 -10.05 -14.51 -7.06
CA SER A 346 -10.77 -14.38 -8.32
C SER A 346 -11.13 -12.91 -8.60
N ASP A 347 -10.91 -12.43 -9.83
CA ASP A 347 -11.37 -11.09 -10.26
C ASP A 347 -12.92 -11.01 -10.23
N GLU A 348 -13.60 -12.06 -10.65
CA GLU A 348 -15.06 -12.17 -10.55
C GLU A 348 -15.51 -12.66 -9.17
N GLN A 349 -16.75 -12.33 -8.78
CA GLN A 349 -17.33 -12.81 -7.52
C GLN A 349 -17.40 -14.34 -7.47
N ILE A 350 -16.87 -14.90 -6.39
CA ILE A 350 -16.90 -16.32 -6.11
C ILE A 350 -18.31 -16.70 -5.65
N LYS A 351 -19.06 -17.35 -6.53
CA LYS A 351 -20.34 -17.98 -6.20
C LYS A 351 -20.05 -19.38 -5.63
N ASN A 352 -20.34 -19.59 -4.35
CA ASN A 352 -20.25 -20.92 -3.77
C ASN A 352 -21.30 -21.09 -2.67
N ASP A 353 -22.09 -22.17 -2.79
CA ASP A 353 -23.19 -22.50 -1.88
C ASP A 353 -22.72 -23.28 -0.64
N PHE A 354 -21.48 -23.80 -0.63
CA PHE A 354 -20.99 -24.71 0.41
C PHE A 354 -19.55 -24.40 0.83
N ILE A 355 -19.38 -23.40 1.70
CA ILE A 355 -18.08 -23.08 2.32
C ILE A 355 -17.89 -23.96 3.56
N THR A 356 -16.71 -24.55 3.73
CA THR A 356 -16.34 -25.31 4.94
C THR A 356 -16.32 -24.38 6.17
N PRO A 357 -16.47 -24.89 7.41
CA PRO A 357 -16.18 -24.09 8.61
C PRO A 357 -14.73 -23.60 8.71
N LYS A 358 -13.81 -24.20 7.94
CA LYS A 358 -12.37 -23.89 7.92
C LYS A 358 -11.97 -22.94 6.79
N CYS A 359 -12.93 -22.41 6.04
CA CYS A 359 -12.67 -21.44 4.99
C CYS A 359 -13.67 -20.29 5.08
N LYS A 360 -13.28 -19.11 4.60
CA LYS A 360 -14.09 -17.90 4.62
C LYS A 360 -13.90 -17.13 3.32
N ILE A 361 -14.99 -16.61 2.76
CA ILE A 361 -14.94 -15.67 1.65
C ILE A 361 -14.78 -14.25 2.21
N LEU A 362 -13.78 -13.53 1.71
CA LEU A 362 -13.51 -12.13 2.00
C LEU A 362 -13.78 -11.30 0.73
N LYS A 363 -14.53 -10.20 0.88
CA LYS A 363 -14.91 -9.27 -0.21
C LYS A 363 -15.56 -9.92 -1.44
N GLY A 364 -16.05 -11.16 -1.32
CA GLY A 364 -16.63 -11.91 -2.44
C GLY A 364 -15.63 -12.44 -3.47
N GLN A 365 -14.33 -12.17 -3.31
CA GLN A 365 -13.29 -12.44 -4.32
C GLN A 365 -12.12 -13.28 -3.80
N LEU A 366 -11.98 -13.43 -2.49
CA LEU A 366 -10.87 -14.16 -1.86
C LEU A 366 -11.41 -15.27 -0.94
N ILE A 367 -10.96 -16.51 -1.11
CA ILE A 367 -11.15 -17.60 -0.15
C ILE A 367 -9.89 -17.76 0.68
N ARG A 368 -10.03 -17.57 1.99
CA ARG A 368 -9.00 -17.85 3.00
C ARG A 368 -9.38 -19.12 3.76
N CYS A 369 -8.41 -20.01 3.99
CA CYS A 369 -8.62 -21.25 4.74
C CYS A 369 -7.60 -21.43 5.86
N GLY A 370 -7.90 -22.26 6.86
CA GLY A 370 -7.01 -22.59 7.98
C GLY A 370 -7.63 -22.29 9.35
N SER A 371 -6.80 -22.24 10.39
CA SER A 371 -7.21 -21.88 11.75
C SER A 371 -7.18 -20.37 12.01
N ASN A 372 -8.04 -19.88 12.91
CA ASN A 372 -8.07 -18.48 13.38
C ASN A 372 -8.21 -17.41 12.27
N ILE A 373 -9.07 -17.65 11.27
CA ILE A 373 -9.26 -16.77 10.11
C ILE A 373 -9.69 -15.35 10.52
N ASP A 374 -8.92 -14.34 10.10
CA ASP A 374 -9.24 -12.92 10.26
C ASP A 374 -9.65 -12.26 8.94
N ASN A 375 -10.00 -10.97 9.00
CA ASN A 375 -10.42 -10.17 7.84
C ASN A 375 -9.29 -9.33 7.23
N THR A 376 -8.03 -9.57 7.60
CA THR A 376 -6.90 -8.75 7.12
C THR A 376 -6.67 -9.00 5.63
N LEU A 377 -6.54 -7.92 4.86
CA LEU A 377 -6.31 -7.99 3.41
C LEU A 377 -4.86 -7.64 3.08
N PHE A 378 -4.28 -8.39 2.14
CA PHE A 378 -2.94 -8.17 1.61
C PHE A 378 -3.07 -7.84 0.13
N CYS A 379 -2.50 -6.70 -0.27
CA CYS A 379 -2.54 -6.18 -1.63
C CYS A 379 -1.17 -6.38 -2.26
N HIS A 380 -1.06 -7.36 -3.15
CA HIS A 380 0.20 -7.70 -3.77
C HIS A 380 0.48 -6.79 -4.96
N ILE A 381 1.57 -6.02 -4.88
CA ILE A 381 1.96 -5.07 -5.92
C ILE A 381 2.89 -5.77 -6.89
N ILE A 382 2.55 -5.74 -8.19
CA ILE A 382 3.35 -6.30 -9.30
C ILE A 382 4.14 -5.24 -10.07
N GLY A 383 3.87 -3.97 -9.81
CA GLY A 383 4.54 -2.84 -10.46
C GLY A 383 3.73 -1.56 -10.31
N MET A 384 4.07 -0.56 -11.12
CA MET A 384 3.38 0.72 -11.14
C MET A 384 3.02 1.15 -12.57
N SER A 385 1.89 1.82 -12.71
CA SER A 385 1.50 2.52 -13.94
C SER A 385 0.81 3.84 -13.61
N ASN A 386 1.10 4.91 -14.35
CA ASN A 386 0.47 6.24 -14.16
C ASN A 386 0.44 6.74 -12.70
N ASN A 387 1.52 6.57 -11.94
CA ASN A 387 1.61 6.92 -10.51
C ASN A 387 0.60 6.17 -9.59
N ASN A 388 0.11 5.03 -10.04
CA ASN A 388 -0.67 4.08 -9.24
C ASN A 388 0.10 2.76 -9.12
N ASN A 389 -0.11 2.06 -8.00
CA ASN A 389 0.32 0.67 -7.87
C ASN A 389 -0.60 -0.21 -8.73
N ASN A 390 -0.01 -1.20 -9.38
CA ASN A 390 -0.73 -2.28 -10.04
C ASN A 390 -0.79 -3.46 -9.07
N TYR A 391 -2.01 -3.88 -8.73
CA TYR A 391 -2.24 -4.99 -7.82
C TYR A 391 -2.59 -6.27 -8.58
N ILE A 392 -2.29 -7.42 -8.00
CA ILE A 392 -2.88 -8.69 -8.44
C ILE A 392 -4.37 -8.70 -8.09
N GLU A 393 -4.69 -8.30 -6.87
CA GLU A 393 -6.05 -8.29 -6.39
C GLU A 393 -6.80 -7.02 -6.79
N SER A 394 -7.84 -7.18 -7.60
CA SER A 394 -8.67 -6.11 -8.13
C SER A 394 -9.37 -5.30 -7.03
N TYR A 395 -9.75 -5.93 -5.91
CA TYR A 395 -10.32 -5.23 -4.76
C TYR A 395 -9.37 -4.16 -4.21
N CYS A 396 -8.05 -4.29 -4.36
CA CYS A 396 -7.09 -3.29 -3.88
C CYS A 396 -7.15 -1.95 -4.63
N ASN A 397 -7.86 -1.89 -5.76
CA ASN A 397 -8.15 -0.63 -6.45
C ASN A 397 -9.35 0.11 -5.85
N GLU A 398 -10.19 -0.56 -5.06
CA GLU A 398 -11.29 0.07 -4.34
C GLU A 398 -10.74 0.76 -3.08
N PHE A 399 -11.35 1.88 -2.65
CA PHE A 399 -10.95 2.57 -1.42
C PHE A 399 -11.30 1.70 -0.20
N ILE A 400 -10.39 0.78 0.14
CA ILE A 400 -10.55 -0.16 1.25
C ILE A 400 -9.99 0.44 2.54
N GLU A 401 -10.78 0.38 3.60
CA GLU A 401 -10.32 0.54 4.98
C GLU A 401 -9.61 -0.76 5.42
N ASP A 402 -8.34 -0.63 5.83
CA ASP A 402 -7.45 -1.67 6.41
C ASP A 402 -6.91 -2.79 5.49
N TYR A 403 -5.88 -2.47 4.68
CA TYR A 403 -5.03 -3.44 3.98
C TYR A 403 -3.53 -3.24 4.25
N TYR A 404 -2.73 -4.26 3.95
CA TYR A 404 -1.27 -4.22 3.91
C TYR A 404 -0.78 -4.25 2.45
N LEU A 405 0.22 -3.44 2.13
CA LEU A 405 0.87 -3.47 0.82
C LEU A 405 2.00 -4.50 0.82
N VAL A 406 2.02 -5.38 -0.17
CA VAL A 406 3.04 -6.43 -0.31
C VAL A 406 3.70 -6.33 -1.69
N PRO A 407 4.80 -5.56 -1.83
CA PRO A 407 5.59 -5.54 -3.06
C PRO A 407 6.21 -6.92 -3.28
N ILE A 408 5.93 -7.53 -4.44
CA ILE A 408 6.52 -8.82 -4.76
C ILE A 408 7.89 -8.66 -5.43
N ASN A 409 8.59 -9.79 -5.60
CA ASN A 409 9.86 -9.87 -6.31
C ASN A 409 9.84 -9.00 -7.59
N ASP A 410 10.91 -8.25 -7.84
CA ASP A 410 11.10 -7.32 -8.97
C ASP A 410 10.40 -5.95 -8.89
N VAL A 411 9.66 -5.64 -7.81
CA VAL A 411 9.11 -4.30 -7.59
C VAL A 411 10.09 -3.40 -6.86
N HIS A 412 10.68 -2.45 -7.60
CA HIS A 412 11.62 -1.47 -7.07
C HIS A 412 11.00 -0.11 -6.71
N MET A 413 9.74 0.14 -7.09
CA MET A 413 9.07 1.40 -6.81
C MET A 413 7.59 1.16 -6.52
N ILE A 414 7.08 1.81 -5.47
CA ILE A 414 5.64 1.81 -5.11
C ILE A 414 5.18 3.21 -4.71
N VAL A 415 3.88 3.42 -4.72
CA VAL A 415 3.21 4.62 -4.19
C VAL A 415 2.45 4.26 -2.92
N VAL A 416 2.62 5.07 -1.87
CA VAL A 416 1.83 4.99 -0.64
C VAL A 416 0.97 6.24 -0.55
N ARG A 417 -0.35 6.05 -0.38
CA ARG A 417 -1.32 7.14 -0.20
C ARG A 417 -1.86 7.10 1.21
N SER A 418 -1.40 8.05 2.02
CA SER A 418 -1.95 8.28 3.36
C SER A 418 -2.96 9.41 3.20
N GLU A 419 -4.26 9.10 3.09
CA GLU A 419 -5.45 9.97 3.32
C GLU A 419 -6.66 9.66 2.41
N LEU A 420 -7.48 8.64 2.76
CA LEU A 420 -8.86 8.50 2.25
C LEU A 420 -9.91 8.23 3.33
N SER A 421 -9.52 8.12 4.59
CA SER A 421 -10.44 8.05 5.73
C SER A 421 -10.75 9.48 6.23
N LYS A 422 -11.80 10.11 5.69
CA LYS A 422 -12.53 11.20 6.38
C LYS A 422 -13.86 11.54 5.69
N GLY A 423 -14.81 10.62 5.80
CA GLY A 423 -16.17 11.01 6.19
C GLY A 423 -16.25 10.90 7.71
N VAL A 424 -16.89 11.85 8.38
CA VAL A 424 -17.02 11.88 9.84
C VAL A 424 -17.84 10.68 10.33
N VAL A 425 -17.14 9.61 10.69
CA VAL A 425 -17.57 8.63 11.70
C VAL A 425 -16.39 8.55 12.66
N ARG A 426 -16.67 8.68 13.96
CA ARG A 426 -15.69 8.34 14.99
C ARG A 426 -15.41 6.84 14.85
N HIS A 427 -14.41 6.47 14.06
CA HIS A 427 -13.98 5.09 13.99
C HIS A 427 -13.20 4.77 15.26
N GLU A 428 -13.66 3.71 15.92
CA GLU A 428 -12.90 2.91 16.87
C GLU A 428 -11.48 2.70 16.31
N LYS A 429 -10.48 2.71 17.21
CA LYS A 429 -9.07 2.45 16.88
C LYS A 429 -8.96 1.32 15.84
N SER A 430 -8.23 1.55 14.75
CA SER A 430 -7.95 0.55 13.71
C SER A 430 -7.61 -0.80 14.34
N ASN A 431 -8.41 -1.83 14.06
CA ASN A 431 -8.21 -3.19 14.57
C ASN A 431 -7.09 -3.91 13.78
N LYS A 432 -5.99 -3.23 13.44
CA LYS A 432 -4.80 -3.86 12.88
C LYS A 432 -4.14 -4.71 13.96
N LYS A 433 -4.32 -6.03 13.86
CA LYS A 433 -3.68 -7.02 14.73
C LYS A 433 -2.15 -6.91 14.57
N GLU A 434 -1.41 -6.95 15.69
CA GLU A 434 0.06 -6.88 15.70
C GLU A 434 0.67 -7.88 14.69
N LEU A 435 1.55 -7.37 13.84
CA LEU A 435 2.40 -8.18 12.99
C LEU A 435 3.37 -8.99 13.87
N ASN A 436 3.73 -10.20 13.43
CA ASN A 436 4.76 -10.99 14.09
C ASN A 436 6.06 -10.15 14.17
N THR A 437 6.75 -10.22 15.30
CA THR A 437 8.01 -9.50 15.58
C THR A 437 9.10 -9.67 14.51
N GLN A 438 9.02 -10.72 13.69
CA GLN A 438 9.99 -11.04 12.63
C GLN A 438 9.66 -10.46 11.25
N THR A 439 8.39 -10.14 10.94
CA THR A 439 7.95 -9.64 9.63
C THR A 439 8.48 -8.24 9.40
N LEU A 440 9.23 -8.00 8.32
CA LEU A 440 9.81 -6.70 8.02
C LEU A 440 8.75 -5.74 7.47
N TYR A 441 8.62 -4.56 8.06
CA TYR A 441 7.67 -3.56 7.58
C TYR A 441 8.15 -2.12 7.73
N VAL A 442 7.53 -1.24 6.93
CA VAL A 442 7.55 0.20 7.11
C VAL A 442 6.12 0.73 7.01
N THR A 443 5.73 1.57 7.95
CA THR A 443 4.42 2.20 8.00
C THR A 443 4.59 3.69 7.83
N PHE A 444 3.81 4.25 6.91
CA PHE A 444 3.72 5.68 6.61
C PHE A 444 2.28 6.13 6.91
N GLY A 445 2.10 6.90 7.99
CA GLY A 445 0.78 7.23 8.51
C GLY A 445 -0.02 5.98 8.87
N GLU A 446 -1.13 5.73 8.17
CA GLU A 446 -1.99 4.56 8.37
C GLU A 446 -1.64 3.37 7.44
N THR A 447 -0.80 3.58 6.44
CA THR A 447 -0.50 2.57 5.41
C THR A 447 0.78 1.80 5.77
N THR A 448 0.67 0.48 5.85
CA THR A 448 1.80 -0.41 6.17
C THR A 448 2.23 -1.19 4.92
N VAL A 449 3.53 -1.17 4.65
CA VAL A 449 4.20 -1.92 3.58
C VAL A 449 5.01 -3.05 4.19
N ILE A 450 4.72 -4.29 3.79
CA ILE A 450 5.45 -5.51 4.16
C ILE A 450 6.60 -5.70 3.18
N LEU A 451 7.80 -5.95 3.70
CA LEU A 451 9.05 -5.95 2.93
C LEU A 451 9.69 -7.34 2.81
N ASP A 452 9.11 -8.38 3.43
CA ASP A 452 9.66 -9.75 3.41
C ASP A 452 9.91 -10.30 1.99
N LYS A 453 9.12 -9.85 1.01
CA LYS A 453 9.26 -10.25 -0.40
C LYS A 453 10.18 -9.34 -1.23
N VAL A 454 10.66 -8.21 -0.69
CA VAL A 454 11.59 -7.31 -1.38
C VAL A 454 13.02 -7.84 -1.27
N THR A 455 13.72 -8.08 -2.37
CA THR A 455 15.06 -8.72 -2.35
C THR A 455 16.15 -7.79 -1.83
N ASP A 456 16.30 -6.62 -2.45
CA ASP A 456 17.47 -5.75 -2.25
C ASP A 456 17.07 -4.29 -1.98
N PHE A 457 16.21 -3.73 -2.84
CA PHE A 457 15.92 -2.30 -2.86
C PHE A 457 14.46 -2.01 -3.22
N ILE A 458 13.89 -1.02 -2.52
CA ILE A 458 12.60 -0.43 -2.88
C ILE A 458 12.59 1.09 -2.65
N HIS A 459 11.98 1.81 -3.58
CA HIS A 459 11.65 3.23 -3.46
C HIS A 459 10.16 3.41 -3.19
N ILE A 460 9.83 4.18 -2.16
CA ILE A 460 8.45 4.42 -1.72
C ILE A 460 8.11 5.90 -1.94
N ASN A 461 7.27 6.18 -2.93
CA ASN A 461 6.75 7.52 -3.15
C ASN A 461 5.50 7.74 -2.29
N VAL A 462 5.63 8.62 -1.31
CA VAL A 462 4.60 8.93 -0.32
C VAL A 462 3.80 10.14 -0.79
N THR A 463 2.50 9.94 -0.93
CA THR A 463 1.53 11.00 -1.27
C THR A 463 0.60 11.22 -0.08
N SER A 464 0.58 12.44 0.44
CA SER A 464 -0.28 12.88 1.54
C SER A 464 -0.63 14.37 1.38
N GLN A 465 -1.62 14.89 2.09
CA GLN A 465 -1.91 16.33 2.14
C GLN A 465 -1.20 17.00 3.32
N ILE A 466 -0.95 16.25 4.39
CA ILE A 466 -0.17 16.69 5.56
C ILE A 466 1.10 15.85 5.75
N PRO A 467 2.10 16.34 6.52
CA PRO A 467 3.18 15.51 7.04
C PRO A 467 2.65 14.24 7.73
N ILE A 468 3.32 13.11 7.53
CA ILE A 468 2.92 11.82 8.13
C ILE A 468 4.06 11.18 8.92
N ASP A 469 3.70 10.44 9.96
CA ASP A 469 4.67 9.70 10.77
C ASP A 469 5.20 8.47 10.04
N ILE A 470 6.45 8.11 10.34
CA ILE A 470 7.04 6.85 9.90
C ILE A 470 7.36 5.96 11.09
N THR A 471 6.95 4.69 11.01
CA THR A 471 7.34 3.64 11.95
C THR A 471 7.86 2.42 11.20
N THR A 472 8.84 1.73 11.77
CA THR A 472 9.44 0.56 11.13
C THR A 472 10.14 -0.31 12.16
N ASN A 473 10.12 -1.63 11.96
CA ASN A 473 10.91 -2.59 12.74
C ASN A 473 12.23 -2.98 12.05
N ILE A 474 12.58 -2.38 10.92
CA ILE A 474 13.86 -2.60 10.23
C ILE A 474 15.04 -2.25 11.16
N LEU A 475 14.84 -1.32 12.10
CA LEU A 475 15.84 -0.81 13.03
C LEU A 475 16.18 -1.77 14.18
N SER A 476 15.31 -2.73 14.49
CA SER A 476 15.49 -3.62 15.65
C SER A 476 16.21 -4.94 15.33
N GLN A 477 16.61 -5.16 14.07
CA GLN A 477 17.20 -6.44 13.64
C GLN A 477 18.73 -6.42 13.58
N LEU A 478 19.33 -7.49 14.11
CA LEU A 478 20.77 -7.77 14.13
C LEU A 478 21.31 -7.98 12.71
N SER A 479 22.61 -7.71 12.51
CA SER A 479 23.35 -7.71 11.23
C SER A 479 23.32 -8.99 10.37
N ASN A 480 22.63 -10.05 10.79
CA ASN A 480 22.62 -11.36 10.14
C ASN A 480 21.32 -11.66 9.35
N GLN A 481 20.40 -10.71 9.20
CA GLN A 481 19.18 -10.84 8.39
C GLN A 481 19.19 -9.94 7.14
N LYS A 482 18.30 -10.24 6.19
CA LYS A 482 18.12 -9.60 4.88
C LYS A 482 18.27 -8.07 4.94
N GLN A 483 19.32 -7.52 4.34
CA GLN A 483 19.54 -6.07 4.30
C GLN A 483 18.74 -5.47 3.14
N ILE A 484 17.59 -4.87 3.46
CA ILE A 484 16.75 -4.18 2.49
C ILE A 484 17.08 -2.68 2.52
N PHE A 485 17.44 -2.11 1.38
CA PHE A 485 17.62 -0.67 1.23
C PHE A 485 16.27 -0.04 0.86
N VAL A 486 15.65 0.69 1.80
CA VAL A 486 14.37 1.39 1.55
C VAL A 486 14.65 2.87 1.38
N THR A 487 14.26 3.44 0.25
CA THR A 487 14.26 4.91 0.05
C THR A 487 12.83 5.42 0.02
N PHE A 488 12.62 6.68 0.40
CA PHE A 488 11.32 7.32 0.30
C PHE A 488 11.42 8.77 -0.18
N SER A 489 10.35 9.23 -0.82
CA SER A 489 10.14 10.64 -1.19
C SER A 489 8.73 11.08 -0.80
N SER A 490 8.59 12.28 -0.24
CA SER A 490 7.30 12.87 0.14
C SER A 490 7.30 14.37 -0.16
N SER A 491 6.28 14.85 -0.86
CA SER A 491 6.09 16.28 -1.15
C SER A 491 5.70 17.09 0.09
N LYS A 492 5.01 16.47 1.06
CA LYS A 492 4.63 17.08 2.34
C LYS A 492 5.63 16.78 3.46
N GLY A 493 6.54 15.85 3.23
CA GLY A 493 7.53 15.39 4.19
C GLY A 493 7.03 14.27 5.09
N VAL A 494 7.97 13.50 5.62
CA VAL A 494 7.75 12.41 6.57
C VAL A 494 8.35 12.83 7.91
N LEU A 495 7.55 12.77 8.97
CA LEU A 495 7.97 13.11 10.32
C LEU A 495 8.66 11.89 10.95
N PHE A 496 9.90 12.09 11.39
CA PHE A 496 10.62 11.10 12.19
C PHE A 496 11.19 11.77 13.44
N GLU A 497 10.75 11.29 14.61
CA GLU A 497 11.04 11.85 15.93
C GLU A 497 10.71 13.35 16.07
N ARG A 498 11.57 14.24 15.55
CA ARG A 498 11.48 15.71 15.67
C ARG A 498 11.90 16.49 14.41
N TYR A 499 12.10 15.82 13.28
CA TYR A 499 12.36 16.50 12.01
C TYR A 499 11.52 15.92 10.87
N LEU A 500 11.17 16.83 9.97
CA LEU A 500 10.47 16.55 8.73
C LEU A 500 11.48 16.27 7.63
N CYS A 501 11.31 15.18 6.90
CA CYS A 501 12.19 14.78 5.82
C CYS A 501 11.42 14.57 4.52
N SER A 502 11.79 15.29 3.45
CA SER A 502 11.18 15.08 2.13
C SER A 502 11.73 13.84 1.43
N ASN A 503 13.06 13.64 1.45
CA ASN A 503 13.70 12.49 0.82
C ASN A 503 14.67 11.83 1.78
N GLY A 504 14.55 10.52 1.97
CA GLY A 504 15.41 9.79 2.88
C GLY A 504 15.53 8.32 2.55
N PHE A 505 16.29 7.61 3.37
CA PHE A 505 16.40 6.16 3.32
C PHE A 505 16.51 5.53 4.70
N ILE A 506 16.11 4.28 4.77
CA ILE A 506 16.09 3.46 5.98
C ILE A 506 17.14 2.36 5.78
N ILE A 507 18.07 2.28 6.73
CA ILE A 507 18.97 1.15 6.89
C ILE A 507 18.74 0.53 8.28
N THR A 508 19.23 -0.69 8.47
CA THR A 508 19.06 -1.49 9.71
C THR A 508 19.49 -0.78 11.01
N SER A 509 20.24 0.32 10.94
CA SER A 509 20.71 1.07 12.11
C SER A 509 20.10 2.46 12.29
N LYS A 510 19.54 3.07 11.23
CA LYS A 510 19.05 4.47 11.27
C LYS A 510 18.22 4.84 10.04
N ILE A 511 17.40 5.88 10.22
CA ILE A 511 16.76 6.61 9.12
C ILE A 511 17.61 7.84 8.79
N ILE A 512 18.00 8.01 7.54
CA ILE A 512 18.82 9.13 7.06
C ILE A 512 17.99 10.02 6.13
N CYS A 513 17.97 11.32 6.40
CA CYS A 513 17.41 12.30 5.48
C CYS A 513 18.48 12.80 4.50
N ILE A 514 18.20 12.74 3.20
CA ILE A 514 19.10 13.19 2.13
C ILE A 514 18.87 14.67 1.80
N LEU A 515 17.61 15.11 1.71
CA LEU A 515 17.24 16.47 1.30
C LEU A 515 16.09 17.02 2.14
N ASN A 516 16.13 18.33 2.39
CA ASN A 516 15.09 19.13 3.05
C ASN A 516 14.74 18.66 4.47
N ALA A 517 15.75 18.30 5.26
CA ALA A 517 15.55 18.03 6.68
C ALA A 517 15.27 19.34 7.43
N THR A 518 14.04 19.52 7.90
CA THR A 518 13.66 20.68 8.72
C THR A 518 13.25 20.23 10.11
N CYS A 519 13.89 20.80 11.13
CA CYS A 519 13.52 20.57 12.52
C CYS A 519 12.27 21.36 12.88
N GLU A 520 11.46 20.79 13.77
CA GLU A 520 10.33 21.49 14.37
C GLU A 520 10.80 22.69 15.21
N ASN A 521 11.88 22.49 15.99
CA ASN A 521 12.63 23.52 16.70
C ASN A 521 14.14 23.30 16.52
N GLY A 522 14.90 24.38 16.44
CA GLY A 522 16.35 24.37 16.23
C GLY A 522 16.75 24.31 14.75
N ILE A 523 17.94 23.75 14.50
CA ILE A 523 18.51 23.55 13.17
C ILE A 523 18.91 22.09 12.98
N PHE A 524 18.77 21.59 11.75
CA PHE A 524 19.23 20.25 11.41
C PHE A 524 20.75 20.25 11.20
N ASP A 525 21.47 19.52 12.04
CA ASP A 525 22.90 19.27 11.86
C ASP A 525 23.09 18.08 10.92
N SER A 526 23.46 18.35 9.67
CA SER A 526 23.67 17.31 8.65
C SER A 526 24.83 16.36 8.95
N THR A 527 25.79 16.76 9.79
CA THR A 527 26.94 15.92 10.18
C THR A 527 26.58 14.93 11.29
N LYS A 528 25.72 15.36 12.24
CA LYS A 528 25.25 14.52 13.35
C LYS A 528 23.93 13.81 13.05
N GLY A 529 23.23 14.18 11.98
CA GLY A 529 21.95 13.60 11.57
C GLY A 529 20.82 13.82 12.58
N LYS A 530 20.83 14.94 13.32
CA LYS A 530 19.84 15.23 14.37
C LYS A 530 19.58 16.73 14.50
N CYS A 531 18.44 17.08 15.08
CA CYS A 531 18.14 18.46 15.44
C CYS A 531 18.98 18.92 16.62
N GLN A 532 19.63 20.08 16.45
CA GLN A 532 20.32 20.78 17.51
C GLN A 532 19.56 22.08 17.83
N LYS A 533 19.52 22.45 19.11
CA LYS A 533 19.00 23.76 19.50
C LYS A 533 19.82 24.89 18.86
N CYS A 534 19.17 26.02 18.62
CA CYS A 534 19.83 27.26 18.23
C CYS A 534 20.86 27.68 19.28
N GLN A 535 21.93 28.37 18.86
CA GLN A 535 22.93 28.90 19.80
C GLN A 535 22.32 30.04 20.63
N ASP A 536 21.52 30.90 20.01
CA ASP A 536 20.65 31.84 20.70
C ASP A 536 19.49 31.08 21.37
N THR A 537 19.50 31.06 22.70
CA THR A 537 18.44 30.45 23.52
C THR A 537 17.09 31.15 23.39
N SER A 538 17.07 32.36 22.84
CA SER A 538 15.86 33.15 22.55
C SER A 538 15.26 32.79 21.19
N CYS A 539 15.96 31.98 20.39
CA CYS A 539 15.56 31.57 19.05
C CYS A 539 15.02 30.13 19.05
N ALA A 540 13.77 29.97 18.63
CA ALA A 540 13.13 28.66 18.50
C ALA A 540 13.55 27.94 17.20
N LYS A 541 13.85 28.67 16.12
CA LYS A 541 14.26 28.12 14.82
C LYS A 541 15.26 29.02 14.11
N CYS A 542 16.37 28.48 13.64
CA CYS A 542 17.51 29.24 13.12
C CYS A 542 18.11 28.61 11.86
N THR A 543 18.85 29.43 11.12
CA THR A 543 19.69 29.07 9.97
C THR A 543 21.08 29.69 10.13
N TYR A 544 22.09 29.20 9.41
CA TYR A 544 23.40 29.86 9.37
C TYR A 544 23.67 30.41 7.98
N ASP A 545 24.05 31.68 7.90
CA ASP A 545 24.66 32.29 6.73
C ASP A 545 26.06 32.76 7.09
N ASN A 546 27.09 32.30 6.39
CA ASN A 546 28.50 32.62 6.66
C ASN A 546 28.93 32.47 8.14
N GLN A 547 28.48 31.40 8.81
CA GLN A 547 28.70 31.12 10.25
C GLN A 547 28.00 32.06 11.23
N ILE A 548 27.13 32.96 10.75
CA ILE A 548 26.30 33.81 11.58
C ILE A 548 24.93 33.14 11.72
N GLU A 549 24.50 32.93 12.96
CA GLU A 549 23.16 32.42 13.24
C GLU A 549 22.12 33.50 12.92
N ILE A 550 21.18 33.15 12.04
CA ILE A 550 20.03 33.94 11.64
C ILE A 550 18.81 33.25 12.25
N CYS A 551 18.13 33.93 13.17
CA CYS A 551 16.88 33.39 13.68
C CYS A 551 15.77 33.55 12.65
N GLN A 552 14.97 32.50 12.48
CA GLN A 552 13.78 32.48 11.63
C GLN A 552 12.48 32.52 12.44
N LYS A 553 12.54 32.14 13.72
CA LYS A 553 11.42 32.21 14.65
C LYS A 553 11.93 32.25 16.08
N CYS A 554 11.46 33.20 16.86
CA CYS A 554 11.84 33.35 18.26
C CYS A 554 11.06 32.41 19.18
N ASP A 555 11.69 32.03 20.29
CA ASP A 555 11.02 31.33 21.38
C ASP A 555 10.20 32.33 22.20
N SER A 556 9.10 31.91 22.82
CA SER A 556 8.27 32.85 23.59
C SER A 556 9.03 33.31 24.85
N PRO A 557 9.08 34.62 25.19
CA PRO A 557 8.30 35.76 24.68
C PRO A 557 9.08 36.73 23.76
N TYR A 558 10.05 36.24 22.98
CA TYR A 558 10.93 37.08 22.15
C TYR A 558 10.33 37.33 20.76
N ASP A 559 10.64 38.49 20.17
CA ASP A 559 10.17 38.90 18.84
C ASP A 559 11.31 38.92 17.82
N LEU A 560 11.01 38.50 16.59
CA LEU A 560 11.98 38.49 15.50
C LEU A 560 12.09 39.88 14.86
N TYR A 561 13.28 40.49 14.95
CA TYR A 561 13.56 41.78 14.31
C TYR A 561 14.91 41.71 13.61
N ASP A 562 14.96 41.96 12.30
CA ASP A 562 16.16 41.80 11.46
C ASP A 562 16.93 40.49 11.76
N ASN A 563 16.20 39.38 11.82
CA ASN A 563 16.72 38.03 12.09
C ASN A 563 17.33 37.81 13.49
N ILE A 564 17.13 38.74 14.44
CA ILE A 564 17.61 38.65 15.83
C ILE A 564 16.40 38.62 16.77
N CYS A 565 16.42 37.73 17.77
CA CYS A 565 15.38 37.66 18.77
C CYS A 565 15.60 38.68 19.88
N MET A 566 14.74 39.70 19.91
CA MET A 566 14.81 40.73 20.92
C MET A 566 13.61 40.65 21.86
N LYS A 567 13.88 40.76 23.16
CA LYS A 567 12.83 40.88 24.17
C LYS A 567 12.33 42.32 24.17
N HIS A 568 11.20 42.60 23.53
CA HIS A 568 10.55 43.90 23.69
C HIS A 568 9.95 44.01 25.10
N SER A 569 10.48 44.92 25.92
CA SER A 569 9.94 45.26 27.24
C SER A 569 8.53 45.86 27.21
N ILE A 570 7.99 46.11 26.01
CA ILE A 570 6.66 46.68 25.73
C ILE A 570 5.74 45.69 25.00
N CYS A 571 6.17 44.44 24.76
CA CYS A 571 5.32 43.38 24.21
C CYS A 571 4.90 42.42 25.33
N LYS A 572 3.59 42.19 25.46
CA LYS A 572 2.98 41.30 26.46
C LYS A 572 2.82 39.87 25.94
N LEU A 573 2.54 39.70 24.64
CA LEU A 573 2.34 38.39 24.00
C LEU A 573 2.81 38.44 22.54
N SER A 574 3.58 37.43 22.12
CA SER A 574 4.16 37.29 20.78
C SER A 574 3.89 35.90 20.20
N ASP A 575 3.78 35.79 18.86
CA ASP A 575 3.79 34.50 18.13
C ASP A 575 5.20 34.04 17.72
N GLY A 576 6.24 34.75 18.16
CA GLY A 576 7.64 34.50 17.84
C GLY A 576 8.13 35.22 16.57
N ASN A 577 7.23 35.88 15.81
CA ASN A 577 7.59 36.73 14.67
C ASN A 577 7.15 38.19 14.86
N THR A 578 6.00 38.41 15.49
CA THR A 578 5.46 39.75 15.77
C THR A 578 4.76 39.80 17.11
N CYS A 579 4.80 40.98 17.73
CA CYS A 579 4.04 41.24 18.94
C CYS A 579 2.53 41.27 18.61
N ILE A 580 1.78 40.34 19.20
CA ILE A 580 0.32 40.26 19.05
C ILE A 580 -0.39 41.14 20.09
N VAL A 581 0.21 41.30 21.27
CA VAL A 581 -0.35 42.10 22.37
C VAL A 581 0.73 42.98 22.97
N CYS A 582 0.54 44.31 22.92
CA CYS A 582 1.43 45.27 23.57
C CYS A 582 1.16 45.39 25.08
N ASN A 583 2.13 45.87 25.83
CA ASN A 583 1.94 46.32 27.21
C ASN A 583 1.04 47.56 27.24
N ASP A 584 0.38 47.76 28.38
CA ASP A 584 -0.57 48.86 28.57
C ASP A 584 0.09 50.21 28.24
N GLY A 585 -0.61 51.06 27.47
CA GLY A 585 -0.10 52.36 26.97
C GLY A 585 0.56 52.36 25.59
N TYR A 586 0.56 51.22 24.90
CA TYR A 586 1.11 51.07 23.56
C TYR A 586 0.08 50.42 22.62
N ILE A 587 0.08 50.84 21.35
CA ILE A 587 -0.77 50.27 20.29
C ILE A 587 0.08 49.70 19.16
N ILE A 588 -0.45 48.70 18.47
CA ILE A 588 0.20 48.12 17.29
C ILE A 588 -0.01 49.07 16.10
N LYS A 589 1.07 49.70 15.62
CA LYS A 589 1.11 50.36 14.29
C LYS A 589 2.21 49.72 13.47
N ASN A 590 1.89 49.30 12.24
CA ASN A 590 2.82 48.63 11.31
C ASN A 590 3.60 47.46 11.96
N LYS A 591 2.91 46.60 12.74
CA LYS A 591 3.49 45.44 13.45
C LYS A 591 4.48 45.78 14.58
N VAL A 592 4.52 47.03 15.04
CA VAL A 592 5.36 47.48 16.17
C VAL A 592 4.50 48.18 17.20
N CYS A 593 4.76 47.91 18.49
CA CYS A 593 4.12 48.60 19.60
C CYS A 593 4.65 50.04 19.71
N VAL A 594 3.81 51.03 19.44
CA VAL A 594 4.15 52.45 19.57
C VAL A 594 3.37 53.08 20.71
N LYS A 595 4.01 54.04 21.39
CA LYS A 595 3.43 54.73 22.55
C LYS A 595 2.19 55.52 22.15
N LEU A 596 1.12 55.43 22.94
CA LEU A 596 -0.12 56.16 22.71
C LEU A 596 0.12 57.68 22.84
N ASP A 597 -0.27 58.45 21.83
CA ASP A 597 -0.26 59.91 21.85
C ASP A 597 -1.72 60.40 21.95
N GLY A 598 -2.24 60.43 23.18
CA GLY A 598 -3.63 60.77 23.48
C GLY A 598 -4.30 59.78 24.44
N LYS A 599 -5.58 60.01 24.74
CA LYS A 599 -6.41 59.14 25.61
C LYS A 599 -7.20 58.09 24.83
N CYS A 600 -7.00 58.02 23.52
CA CYS A 600 -7.76 57.21 22.57
C CYS A 600 -6.88 56.17 21.90
N GLN A 601 -7.27 54.90 21.97
CA GLN A 601 -6.59 53.79 21.30
C GLN A 601 -7.04 53.57 19.86
N ILE A 602 -8.33 53.77 19.59
CA ILE A 602 -8.91 53.55 18.26
C ILE A 602 -9.78 54.76 17.92
N GLU A 603 -9.39 55.46 16.87
CA GLU A 603 -10.13 56.61 16.34
C GLU A 603 -10.71 56.27 14.96
N ARG A 604 -11.99 56.54 14.75
CA ARG A 604 -12.64 56.47 13.44
C ARG A 604 -13.42 57.75 13.18
N ASN A 605 -13.17 58.39 12.03
CA ASN A 605 -13.87 59.59 11.58
C ASN A 605 -13.87 60.76 12.60
N GLY A 606 -12.79 60.93 13.37
CA GLY A 606 -12.69 61.99 14.39
C GLY A 606 -13.39 61.68 15.71
N LEU A 607 -13.90 60.46 15.90
CA LEU A 607 -14.55 60.00 17.12
C LEU A 607 -13.75 58.83 17.72
N CYS A 608 -13.49 58.89 19.02
CA CYS A 608 -12.79 57.83 19.72
C CYS A 608 -13.71 56.64 20.00
N GLU A 609 -13.42 55.47 19.44
CA GLU A 609 -14.19 54.25 19.68
C GLU A 609 -13.71 53.50 20.94
N LEU A 610 -12.40 53.54 21.24
CA LEU A 610 -11.80 52.83 22.37
C LEU A 610 -10.80 53.71 23.12
N CYS A 611 -10.98 53.89 24.43
CA CYS A 611 -10.11 54.70 25.29
C CYS A 611 -8.92 53.91 25.85
N ASP A 612 -7.88 54.63 26.30
CA ASP A 612 -6.68 54.03 26.87
C ASP A 612 -6.96 53.25 28.17
N PRO A 613 -6.74 51.92 28.21
CA PRO A 613 -6.99 51.06 29.36
C PRO A 613 -6.01 51.30 30.52
N ILE A 614 -4.90 52.06 30.31
CA ILE A 614 -4.06 52.53 31.43
C ILE A 614 -4.90 53.27 32.48
N PHE A 615 -5.91 54.00 32.02
CA PHE A 615 -6.82 54.71 32.90
C PHE A 615 -8.13 53.92 32.93
N SER A 616 -8.24 53.00 33.90
CA SER A 616 -9.39 52.12 34.12
C SER A 616 -10.71 52.83 34.46
N SER A 617 -10.79 54.15 34.28
CA SER A 617 -11.94 55.01 34.47
C SER A 617 -12.29 55.83 33.23
N LEU A 618 -11.53 55.68 32.12
CA LEU A 618 -11.82 56.36 30.86
C LEU A 618 -12.87 55.61 30.04
N ILE A 619 -13.97 56.27 29.75
CA ILE A 619 -15.07 55.76 28.91
C ILE A 619 -15.26 56.73 27.75
N SER A 620 -15.51 56.21 26.54
CA SER A 620 -15.82 57.04 25.38
C SER A 620 -17.28 57.50 25.46
N ILE A 621 -17.49 58.77 25.79
CA ILE A 621 -18.82 59.38 25.89
C ILE A 621 -18.95 60.37 24.73
N SER A 622 -19.80 60.06 23.75
CA SER A 622 -20.01 60.87 22.55
C SER A 622 -18.75 61.10 21.70
N GLY A 623 -17.84 60.12 21.67
CA GLY A 623 -16.62 60.15 20.86
C GLY A 623 -15.40 60.81 21.53
N GLU A 624 -15.50 61.20 22.80
CA GLU A 624 -14.37 61.68 23.60
C GLU A 624 -14.17 60.83 24.87
N CYS A 625 -12.92 60.52 25.21
CA CYS A 625 -12.56 59.75 26.40
C CYS A 625 -12.60 60.61 27.66
N LYS A 626 -13.57 60.35 28.55
CA LYS A 626 -13.81 61.10 29.79
C LYS A 626 -13.61 60.18 31.01
N ILE A 627 -13.05 60.74 32.08
CA ILE A 627 -12.81 60.02 33.35
C ILE A 627 -14.12 59.96 34.14
N VAL A 628 -14.48 58.76 34.59
CA VAL A 628 -15.67 58.50 35.40
C VAL A 628 -15.26 57.89 36.74
N GLU A 629 -15.60 58.56 37.85
CA GLU A 629 -15.25 58.14 39.21
C GLU A 629 -16.25 57.11 39.78
N ASN A 630 -15.80 56.34 40.79
CA ASN A 630 -16.60 55.34 41.51
C ASN A 630 -17.10 54.14 40.68
N VAL A 631 -16.33 53.75 39.65
CA VAL A 631 -16.62 52.62 38.75
C VAL A 631 -15.80 51.39 39.17
N ILE A 632 -16.44 50.22 39.25
CA ILE A 632 -15.78 48.90 39.38
C ILE A 632 -15.47 48.35 38.00
N GLN A 633 -16.45 48.39 37.08
CA GLN A 633 -16.33 47.80 35.76
C GLN A 633 -17.05 48.66 34.71
N HIS A 634 -16.46 48.77 33.52
CA HIS A 634 -17.03 49.52 32.41
C HIS A 634 -16.75 48.81 31.08
N SER A 635 -17.58 49.12 30.08
CA SER A 635 -17.31 48.86 28.68
C SER A 635 -16.60 50.07 28.06
N ALA A 636 -16.17 49.97 26.80
CA ALA A 636 -15.55 51.09 26.08
C ALA A 636 -16.44 52.36 26.04
N GLN A 637 -17.76 52.24 26.23
CA GLN A 637 -18.73 53.33 26.02
C GLN A 637 -19.79 53.47 27.14
N SER A 638 -19.77 52.62 28.17
CA SER A 638 -20.76 52.66 29.25
C SER A 638 -20.24 52.08 30.56
N VAL A 639 -20.78 52.55 31.68
CA VAL A 639 -20.48 52.00 33.02
C VAL A 639 -21.30 50.74 33.25
N ILE A 640 -20.63 49.61 33.48
CA ILE A 640 -21.26 48.32 33.74
C ILE A 640 -21.55 48.17 35.24
N GLU A 641 -20.60 48.55 36.10
CA GLU A 641 -20.68 48.34 37.55
C GLU A 641 -20.01 49.48 38.32
N CYS A 642 -20.63 49.91 39.42
CA CYS A 642 -20.17 50.99 40.30
C CYS A 642 -19.72 50.48 41.67
N ASN A 643 -18.86 51.24 42.34
CA ASN A 643 -18.43 50.97 43.72
C ASN A 643 -19.63 50.84 44.64
N LYS A 644 -19.51 49.97 45.65
CA LYS A 644 -20.55 49.77 46.67
C LYS A 644 -21.00 51.10 47.28
N GLY A 645 -22.31 51.36 47.29
CA GLY A 645 -22.89 52.65 47.69
C GLY A 645 -23.05 53.66 46.54
N TYR A 646 -22.80 53.25 45.29
CA TYR A 646 -23.02 54.02 44.07
C TYR A 646 -23.77 53.18 43.02
N MET A 647 -24.47 53.84 42.10
CA MET A 647 -25.29 53.20 41.07
C MET A 647 -25.08 53.83 39.68
N SER A 648 -25.06 52.99 38.65
CA SER A 648 -24.82 53.40 37.26
C SER A 648 -26.05 54.05 36.63
N ASN A 649 -25.85 55.23 36.02
CA ASN A 649 -26.84 55.87 35.15
C ASN A 649 -26.36 55.83 33.68
N SER A 650 -25.96 54.66 33.20
CA SER A 650 -25.39 54.37 31.86
C SER A 650 -24.02 55.00 31.56
N SER A 651 -23.77 56.24 32.00
CA SER A 651 -22.54 57.00 31.71
C SER A 651 -21.76 57.45 32.96
N TYR A 652 -22.37 57.42 34.16
CA TYR A 652 -21.75 57.86 35.43
C TYR A 652 -22.24 57.03 36.63
N CYS A 653 -21.46 57.00 37.72
CA CYS A 653 -21.84 56.39 39.00
C CYS A 653 -22.29 57.44 40.02
N ASN A 654 -23.54 57.38 40.48
CA ASN A 654 -24.11 58.32 41.45
C ASN A 654 -24.23 57.69 42.84
N LYS A 655 -23.96 58.44 43.91
CA LYS A 655 -23.97 57.92 45.29
C LYS A 655 -25.40 57.64 45.78
N CYS A 656 -25.60 56.51 46.46
CA CYS A 656 -26.90 56.06 46.98
C CYS A 656 -27.55 57.06 47.94
N ASP A 657 -26.77 57.68 48.84
CA ASP A 657 -27.27 58.67 49.81
C ASP A 657 -27.89 59.92 49.15
N LEU A 658 -27.46 60.27 47.94
CA LEU A 658 -28.00 61.41 47.18
C LEU A 658 -29.32 61.06 46.50
N ILE A 659 -29.64 59.76 46.37
CA ILE A 659 -30.90 59.26 45.84
C ILE A 659 -31.91 59.10 46.98
N GLN A 660 -31.46 58.63 48.15
CA GLN A 660 -32.29 58.51 49.35
C GLN A 660 -31.45 58.53 50.64
N GLU A 661 -31.85 59.35 51.62
CA GLU A 661 -31.16 59.46 52.91
C GLU A 661 -31.12 58.11 53.67
N GLU A 662 -30.03 57.92 54.46
CA GLU A 662 -29.75 56.74 55.30
C GLU A 662 -29.59 55.38 54.58
N CYS A 663 -29.31 55.40 53.28
CA CYS A 663 -29.17 54.21 52.45
C CYS A 663 -27.70 53.74 52.27
N ASP A 664 -27.35 52.60 52.84
CA ASP A 664 -26.00 52.01 52.74
C ASP A 664 -25.74 51.35 51.37
N ILE A 665 -26.74 50.68 50.80
CA ILE A 665 -26.65 50.01 49.49
C ILE A 665 -27.95 50.23 48.72
N CYS A 666 -27.84 50.59 47.44
CA CYS A 666 -28.98 50.81 46.56
C CYS A 666 -28.81 50.08 45.22
N ASP A 667 -29.94 49.73 44.59
CA ASP A 667 -30.01 49.13 43.24
C ASP A 667 -31.20 49.71 42.47
N LEU A 668 -31.01 50.07 41.20
CA LEU A 668 -32.00 50.70 40.29
C LEU A 668 -32.92 51.78 40.91
N MET A 669 -32.31 52.72 41.64
CA MET A 669 -32.87 53.82 42.44
C MET A 669 -33.60 53.45 43.75
N PHE A 670 -33.54 52.18 44.19
CA PHE A 670 -34.15 51.72 45.44
C PHE A 670 -33.10 51.33 46.48
N CYS A 671 -33.37 51.63 47.76
CA CYS A 671 -32.47 51.21 48.83
C CYS A 671 -32.64 49.72 49.13
N THR A 672 -31.57 48.95 48.98
CA THR A 672 -31.53 47.51 49.23
C THR A 672 -30.90 47.16 50.57
N LYS A 673 -30.22 48.11 51.22
CA LYS A 673 -29.71 47.96 52.59
C LYS A 673 -29.59 49.30 53.30
N CYS A 674 -30.08 49.36 54.53
CA CYS A 674 -29.98 50.53 55.40
C CYS A 674 -28.71 50.50 56.26
N LEU A 675 -28.29 51.68 56.74
CA LEU A 675 -27.25 51.79 57.78
C LEU A 675 -27.66 51.06 59.07
N SER A 676 -26.67 50.58 59.83
CA SER A 676 -26.90 49.81 61.06
C SER A 676 -27.76 50.60 62.05
N SER A 677 -28.83 49.98 62.56
CA SER A 677 -29.94 50.52 63.39
C SER A 677 -31.25 50.75 62.63
N PHE A 678 -31.25 50.67 61.30
CA PHE A 678 -32.42 50.86 60.46
C PHE A 678 -32.74 49.61 59.62
N VAL A 679 -33.99 49.47 59.23
CA VAL A 679 -34.62 48.38 58.50
C VAL A 679 -35.47 48.97 57.38
N ILE A 680 -35.55 48.29 56.25
CA ILE A 680 -36.22 48.80 55.07
C ILE A 680 -37.75 48.72 55.27
N SER A 681 -38.44 49.86 55.24
CA SER A 681 -39.90 49.96 55.21
C SER A 681 -40.47 49.58 53.83
N GLN A 682 -41.79 49.37 53.76
CA GLN A 682 -42.49 48.92 52.55
C GLN A 682 -42.34 49.85 51.33
N ASN A 683 -41.96 51.12 51.54
CA ASN A 683 -41.70 52.07 50.46
C ASN A 683 -40.20 52.18 50.13
N THR A 684 -39.40 51.17 50.45
CA THR A 684 -37.94 51.11 50.26
C THR A 684 -37.15 52.18 51.04
N LYS A 685 -37.74 52.74 52.11
CA LYS A 685 -37.13 53.74 53.02
C LYS A 685 -36.69 53.16 54.36
N CYS A 686 -35.55 53.57 54.90
CA CYS A 686 -34.95 53.02 56.12
C CYS A 686 -35.58 53.57 57.44
N VAL A 687 -36.01 52.69 58.37
CA VAL A 687 -36.69 52.99 59.67
C VAL A 687 -36.28 52.01 60.79
N THR A 688 -36.47 52.28 62.09
CA THR A 688 -35.93 51.45 63.22
C THR A 688 -36.83 50.26 63.68
N SER A 689 -36.34 49.13 64.25
CA SER A 689 -37.19 48.01 64.76
C SER A 689 -36.70 47.22 66.01
N SER A 690 -37.64 46.60 66.77
CA SER A 690 -37.42 45.68 67.93
C SER A 690 -38.51 44.59 68.05
N CYS A 691 -38.18 43.29 68.27
CA CYS A 691 -39.14 42.16 68.34
C CYS A 691 -39.48 41.67 69.77
N ASN A 692 -40.74 41.81 70.23
CA ASN A 692 -41.24 41.15 71.46
C ASN A 692 -42.80 41.13 71.53
N ILE A 693 -43.48 40.34 70.68
CA ILE A 693 -44.95 40.12 70.77
C ILE A 693 -45.30 38.68 70.37
N ALA A 694 -46.28 38.07 71.06
CA ALA A 694 -46.71 36.68 70.90
C ALA A 694 -47.21 36.36 69.47
N ASN A 695 -46.68 35.26 68.90
CA ASN A 695 -46.89 34.68 67.56
C ASN A 695 -45.86 35.01 66.48
N ASN A 696 -44.78 35.73 66.80
CA ASN A 696 -43.63 35.95 65.89
C ASN A 696 -42.33 35.38 66.50
N ASN A 697 -42.30 34.05 66.67
CA ASN A 697 -41.27 33.39 67.45
C ASN A 697 -40.09 32.88 66.59
N PHE A 698 -40.23 32.86 65.26
CA PHE A 698 -39.19 32.40 64.34
C PHE A 698 -38.48 33.59 63.70
N LYS A 699 -37.14 33.59 63.77
CA LYS A 699 -36.32 34.53 62.99
C LYS A 699 -36.07 33.93 61.63
N ASP A 700 -36.41 34.68 60.59
CA ASP A 700 -35.97 34.35 59.25
C ASP A 700 -34.45 34.56 59.09
N GLN A 701 -33.88 34.17 57.95
CA GLN A 701 -32.44 34.35 57.71
C GLN A 701 -31.98 35.83 57.70
N ASN A 702 -32.91 36.79 57.73
CA ASN A 702 -32.62 38.23 57.73
C ASN A 702 -32.83 38.89 59.11
N GLY A 703 -33.18 38.10 60.13
CA GLY A 703 -33.32 38.56 61.51
C GLY A 703 -34.67 39.22 61.83
N ASN A 704 -35.64 39.18 60.91
CA ASN A 704 -37.01 39.63 61.14
C ASN A 704 -37.85 38.50 61.76
N CYS A 705 -38.84 38.85 62.57
CA CYS A 705 -39.60 37.90 63.37
C CYS A 705 -40.96 37.59 62.73
N PHE A 706 -41.28 36.32 62.50
CA PHE A 706 -42.47 35.87 61.76
C PHE A 706 -43.16 34.62 62.37
N PRO A 707 -44.43 34.33 61.99
CA PRO A 707 -45.14 33.10 62.31
C PRO A 707 -44.65 31.91 61.44
N ASP A 708 -44.83 30.67 61.92
CA ASP A 708 -44.42 29.43 61.21
C ASP A 708 -45.25 29.16 59.93
N ILE A 709 -44.63 28.61 58.87
CA ILE A 709 -45.25 28.31 57.55
C ILE A 709 -45.18 26.80 57.27
N THR A 710 -46.34 26.16 57.15
CA THR A 710 -46.50 24.70 56.98
C THR A 710 -45.83 24.15 55.71
N ASN A 711 -45.16 22.99 55.82
CA ASN A 711 -44.46 22.27 54.73
C ASN A 711 -43.29 23.04 54.07
N CYS A 712 -42.82 24.10 54.74
CA CYS A 712 -41.68 24.88 54.31
C CYS A 712 -40.40 24.44 55.04
N GLU A 713 -39.33 24.20 54.27
CA GLU A 713 -38.02 23.84 54.81
C GLU A 713 -37.16 25.08 55.13
N ILE A 714 -37.27 26.18 54.36
CA ILE A 714 -36.46 27.40 54.53
C ILE A 714 -37.33 28.65 54.39
N VAL A 715 -37.24 29.59 55.35
CA VAL A 715 -38.02 30.85 55.37
C VAL A 715 -37.09 32.07 55.39
N VAL A 716 -37.36 33.03 54.51
CA VAL A 716 -36.62 34.30 54.37
C VAL A 716 -37.63 35.43 54.18
N ASN A 717 -37.57 36.50 54.97
CA ASN A 717 -38.52 37.63 54.94
C ASN A 717 -40.00 37.22 55.14
N GLY A 718 -40.25 36.26 56.03
CA GLY A 718 -41.60 35.77 56.32
C GLY A 718 -42.26 35.00 55.16
N LYS A 719 -41.45 34.49 54.23
CA LYS A 719 -41.87 33.79 53.02
C LYS A 719 -41.12 32.47 52.89
N CYS A 720 -41.82 31.41 52.50
CA CYS A 720 -41.16 30.16 52.22
C CYS A 720 -40.30 30.28 50.96
N VAL A 721 -39.07 29.79 51.00
CA VAL A 721 -38.15 29.79 49.84
C VAL A 721 -37.71 28.38 49.43
N LYS A 722 -38.05 27.35 50.21
CA LYS A 722 -37.82 25.94 49.86
C LYS A 722 -38.89 25.05 50.47
N CYS A 723 -39.51 24.20 49.66
CA CYS A 723 -40.53 23.23 50.08
C CYS A 723 -39.94 21.84 50.30
N ILE A 724 -40.63 21.04 51.12
CA ILE A 724 -40.35 19.60 51.25
C ILE A 724 -40.67 18.83 49.95
N ASP A 725 -40.07 17.65 49.80
CA ASP A 725 -40.19 16.82 48.58
C ASP A 725 -41.65 16.51 48.21
N ASN A 726 -41.94 16.51 46.89
CA ASN A 726 -43.27 16.40 46.26
C ASN A 726 -44.22 17.60 46.45
N CYS A 727 -43.73 18.76 46.91
CA CYS A 727 -44.45 20.04 46.88
C CYS A 727 -43.70 21.06 46.02
N ILE A 728 -44.43 21.98 45.38
CA ILE A 728 -43.87 23.08 44.59
C ILE A 728 -44.16 24.41 45.30
N LEU A 729 -43.16 25.29 45.30
CA LEU A 729 -43.24 26.61 45.91
C LEU A 729 -44.09 27.53 45.02
N GLU A 730 -45.24 27.95 45.53
CA GLU A 730 -46.14 28.89 44.84
C GLU A 730 -46.62 29.98 45.82
N ASN A 731 -46.41 31.25 45.45
CA ASN A 731 -46.75 32.42 46.26
C ASN A 731 -46.29 32.31 47.73
N ASP A 732 -45.00 32.00 47.92
CA ASP A 732 -44.34 31.94 49.23
C ASP A 732 -44.88 30.88 50.20
N THR A 733 -45.69 29.94 49.68
CA THR A 733 -46.22 28.76 50.38
C THR A 733 -46.04 27.51 49.52
N CYS A 734 -46.12 26.33 50.12
CA CYS A 734 -45.87 25.06 49.42
C CYS A 734 -47.19 24.36 49.07
N ILE A 735 -47.41 24.09 47.78
CA ILE A 735 -48.63 23.44 47.28
C ILE A 735 -48.33 22.07 46.65
N THR A 736 -49.34 21.20 46.62
CA THR A 736 -49.20 19.78 46.25
C THR A 736 -49.69 19.43 44.84
N ASN A 737 -50.18 20.37 44.02
CA ASN A 737 -50.90 20.03 42.77
C ASN A 737 -50.61 21.01 41.60
N TYR A 738 -49.44 20.91 40.97
CA TYR A 738 -49.03 21.75 39.82
C TYR A 738 -49.25 21.01 38.48
N ASN A 739 -50.03 21.60 37.57
CA ASN A 739 -50.39 20.99 36.28
C ASN A 739 -49.86 21.86 35.12
N ASN A 740 -48.77 21.46 34.45
CA ASN A 740 -48.17 22.21 33.34
C ASN A 740 -48.10 21.35 32.07
N THR A 741 -49.05 21.58 31.16
CA THR A 741 -49.35 20.76 29.97
C THR A 741 -48.33 20.86 28.83
N PHE A 742 -47.43 21.85 28.84
CA PHE A 742 -46.41 22.05 27.80
C PHE A 742 -45.00 21.66 28.27
N CYS A 743 -44.91 21.12 29.48
CA CYS A 743 -43.68 20.60 30.06
C CYS A 743 -43.51 19.11 29.74
N ALA A 744 -42.41 18.76 29.09
CA ALA A 744 -42.07 17.37 28.84
C ALA A 744 -41.38 16.69 30.04
N VAL A 745 -40.67 17.43 30.92
CA VAL A 745 -39.96 16.91 32.11
C VAL A 745 -39.93 17.95 33.25
N GLY A 746 -40.43 17.64 34.45
CA GLY A 746 -40.49 18.56 35.62
C GLY A 746 -39.72 18.10 36.86
N THR A 747 -39.38 19.04 37.76
CA THR A 747 -38.68 18.85 39.05
C THR A 747 -39.33 19.69 40.17
N SER A 748 -38.88 19.58 41.43
CA SER A 748 -39.35 20.38 42.58
C SER A 748 -39.13 21.90 42.45
N TRP A 749 -38.35 22.33 41.44
CA TRP A 749 -38.10 23.73 41.10
C TRP A 749 -38.81 24.20 39.82
N GLY A 750 -39.58 23.31 39.16
CA GLY A 750 -40.32 23.61 37.93
C GLY A 750 -39.92 22.77 36.71
N CYS A 751 -40.36 23.20 35.52
CA CYS A 751 -40.12 22.49 34.26
C CYS A 751 -38.67 22.60 33.79
N THR A 752 -38.07 21.48 33.38
CA THR A 752 -36.68 21.42 32.88
C THR A 752 -36.57 21.20 31.38
N ARG A 753 -37.65 20.72 30.73
CA ARG A 753 -37.68 20.51 29.28
C ARG A 753 -39.08 20.74 28.72
N CYS A 754 -39.20 21.56 27.68
CA CYS A 754 -40.45 21.87 27.00
C CYS A 754 -40.76 20.88 25.86
N ILE A 755 -42.02 20.82 25.42
CA ILE A 755 -42.40 20.09 24.21
C ILE A 755 -41.87 20.79 22.94
N ASN A 756 -41.81 20.06 21.81
CA ASN A 756 -41.37 20.62 20.53
C ASN A 756 -42.19 21.84 20.12
N GLY A 757 -41.55 22.83 19.50
CA GLY A 757 -42.13 24.15 19.20
C GLY A 757 -42.02 25.18 20.33
N PHE A 758 -41.52 24.78 21.51
CA PHE A 758 -41.31 25.66 22.65
C PHE A 758 -39.90 25.51 23.24
N TYR A 759 -39.32 26.62 23.68
CA TYR A 759 -38.06 26.64 24.43
C TYR A 759 -38.33 27.11 25.87
N TYR A 760 -37.48 26.69 26.79
CA TYR A 760 -37.57 27.14 28.16
C TYR A 760 -37.06 28.59 28.27
N SER A 761 -37.96 29.51 28.57
CA SER A 761 -37.60 30.90 28.82
C SER A 761 -37.25 31.06 30.29
N TYR A 762 -35.97 31.23 30.58
CA TYR A 762 -35.50 31.53 31.94
C TYR A 762 -36.13 32.83 32.50
N ASN A 763 -36.58 33.73 31.63
CA ASN A 763 -37.17 35.01 31.99
C ASN A 763 -38.62 34.87 32.51
N THR A 764 -39.48 34.12 31.81
CA THR A 764 -40.85 33.87 32.28
C THR A 764 -40.97 32.62 33.15
N LYS A 765 -39.89 31.84 33.26
CA LYS A 765 -39.85 30.51 33.90
C LYS A 765 -40.88 29.54 33.35
N THR A 766 -41.30 29.74 32.10
CA THR A 766 -42.27 28.92 31.40
C THR A 766 -41.77 28.54 30.00
N CYS A 767 -42.45 27.59 29.36
CA CYS A 767 -42.16 27.20 27.99
C CYS A 767 -42.76 28.23 27.02
N GLU A 768 -41.90 28.94 26.29
CA GLU A 768 -42.28 29.96 25.31
C GLU A 768 -42.11 29.46 23.88
N GLN A 769 -42.92 29.98 22.96
CA GLN A 769 -42.98 29.49 21.60
C GLN A 769 -41.73 29.88 20.80
N CYS A 770 -41.19 28.93 20.04
CA CYS A 770 -40.11 29.16 19.08
C CYS A 770 -40.52 30.14 17.98
N ASN A 771 -39.52 30.67 17.26
CA ASN A 771 -39.74 31.38 16.00
C ASN A 771 -40.63 30.54 15.05
N SER A 772 -41.57 31.17 14.35
CA SER A 772 -42.51 30.51 13.46
C SER A 772 -41.88 29.74 12.30
N ASN A 773 -40.59 29.96 12.00
CA ASN A 773 -39.85 29.24 10.96
C ASN A 773 -39.12 28.00 11.49
N CYS A 774 -39.14 27.78 12.82
CA CYS A 774 -38.34 26.78 13.50
C CYS A 774 -39.21 25.76 14.21
N GLN A 775 -38.88 24.49 14.01
CA GLN A 775 -39.60 23.37 14.60
C GLN A 775 -39.10 23.11 16.04
N THR A 776 -37.81 23.31 16.28
CA THR A 776 -37.19 23.32 17.61
C THR A 776 -36.17 24.44 17.68
N CYS A 777 -36.01 25.05 18.85
CA CYS A 777 -35.16 26.20 19.03
C CYS A 777 -34.53 26.22 20.43
N LEU A 778 -33.39 26.91 20.54
CA LEU A 778 -32.73 27.19 21.81
C LEU A 778 -33.20 28.54 22.39
N SER A 779 -33.60 29.46 21.52
CA SER A 779 -34.19 30.76 21.84
C SER A 779 -35.07 31.22 20.68
N GLN A 780 -35.71 32.39 20.81
CA GLN A 780 -36.44 33.04 19.71
C GLN A 780 -35.61 33.23 18.42
N SER A 781 -34.27 33.28 18.50
CA SER A 781 -33.38 33.61 17.40
C SER A 781 -32.43 32.48 16.96
N ILE A 782 -32.36 31.39 17.73
CA ILE A 782 -31.43 30.27 17.47
C ILE A 782 -32.25 29.00 17.25
N CYS A 783 -32.24 28.51 16.01
CA CYS A 783 -33.00 27.33 15.62
C CYS A 783 -32.14 26.08 15.61
N LEU A 784 -32.73 24.99 16.10
CA LEU A 784 -32.09 23.67 16.17
C LEU A 784 -32.64 22.76 15.06
N SER A 785 -33.89 22.98 14.65
CA SER A 785 -34.49 22.37 13.47
C SER A 785 -35.51 23.31 12.83
N CYS A 786 -35.76 23.14 11.52
CA CYS A 786 -36.63 24.02 10.73
C CYS A 786 -37.97 23.38 10.41
N ASN A 787 -38.96 24.21 10.14
CA ASN A 787 -40.25 23.75 9.65
C ASN A 787 -40.15 23.17 8.24
N GLU A 788 -41.14 22.35 7.89
CA GLU A 788 -41.20 21.64 6.61
C GLU A 788 -41.12 22.62 5.42
N GLY A 789 -40.24 22.34 4.45
CA GLY A 789 -39.98 23.23 3.31
C GLY A 789 -38.91 24.32 3.55
N MET A 790 -38.26 24.33 4.72
CA MET A 790 -37.14 25.20 5.04
C MET A 790 -35.91 24.38 5.44
N PHE A 791 -34.73 24.98 5.46
CA PHE A 791 -33.50 24.30 5.88
C PHE A 791 -32.64 25.17 6.80
N LEU A 792 -31.85 24.50 7.63
CA LEU A 792 -31.02 25.14 8.64
C LEU A 792 -29.67 25.54 8.03
N SER A 793 -29.35 26.84 8.09
CA SER A 793 -28.07 27.42 7.68
C SER A 793 -27.62 28.41 8.75
N ASP A 794 -26.45 28.19 9.36
CA ASP A 794 -25.89 29.07 10.40
C ASP A 794 -26.89 29.39 11.54
N HIS A 795 -27.59 28.36 12.03
CA HIS A 795 -28.63 28.43 13.08
C HIS A 795 -29.90 29.21 12.73
N VAL A 796 -30.08 29.60 11.47
CA VAL A 796 -31.27 30.28 10.95
C VAL A 796 -31.96 29.40 9.91
N CYS A 797 -33.29 29.32 9.97
CA CYS A 797 -34.08 28.61 8.98
C CYS A 797 -34.33 29.50 7.76
N LYS A 798 -33.79 29.10 6.60
CA LYS A 798 -33.95 29.79 5.32
C LYS A 798 -34.99 29.09 4.44
N SER A 799 -35.74 29.89 3.69
CA SER A 799 -36.76 29.42 2.76
C SER A 799 -36.12 28.87 1.48
N ASN A 800 -36.67 27.80 0.93
CA ASN A 800 -36.26 27.27 -0.38
C ASN A 800 -36.47 28.28 -1.54
N ASP A 801 -37.35 29.28 -1.38
CA ASP A 801 -37.63 30.27 -2.43
C ASP A 801 -36.53 31.32 -2.61
N GLU A 802 -35.68 31.56 -1.60
CA GLU A 802 -34.59 32.56 -1.64
C GLU A 802 -33.40 32.13 -2.51
N LEU A 803 -33.45 30.93 -3.11
CA LEU A 803 -32.27 30.23 -3.64
C LEU A 803 -32.44 29.68 -5.06
N LYS A 804 -33.46 30.14 -5.80
CA LYS A 804 -33.75 29.67 -7.17
C LYS A 804 -32.60 29.88 -8.16
N GLU A 805 -31.70 30.84 -7.91
CA GLU A 805 -30.58 31.14 -8.82
C GLU A 805 -29.36 30.24 -8.60
N SER A 806 -29.12 29.72 -7.38
CA SER A 806 -27.92 28.94 -7.06
C SER A 806 -28.14 27.41 -7.05
N TYR A 807 -29.38 26.93 -7.24
CA TYR A 807 -29.77 25.53 -7.02
C TYR A 807 -30.23 24.87 -8.34
N LYS A 808 -29.68 23.69 -8.63
CA LYS A 808 -30.00 22.84 -9.80
C LYS A 808 -30.95 21.70 -9.44
N LYS A 809 -30.80 21.11 -8.24
CA LYS A 809 -31.71 20.09 -7.67
C LYS A 809 -31.83 20.20 -6.15
N PHE A 810 -33.06 20.10 -5.66
CA PHE A 810 -33.36 20.00 -4.23
C PHE A 810 -33.01 18.61 -3.68
N SER A 811 -32.73 18.55 -2.38
CA SER A 811 -32.58 17.32 -1.61
C SER A 811 -33.83 16.44 -1.64
N ASN A 812 -33.66 15.12 -1.54
CA ASN A 812 -34.75 14.15 -1.47
C ASN A 812 -35.68 14.36 -0.25
N THR A 813 -35.21 15.11 0.75
CA THR A 813 -35.99 15.51 1.94
C THR A 813 -36.78 16.81 1.73
N GLY A 814 -36.70 17.44 0.56
CA GLY A 814 -37.38 18.71 0.27
C GLY A 814 -36.71 19.96 0.87
N SER A 815 -35.64 19.80 1.66
CA SER A 815 -34.96 20.89 2.36
C SER A 815 -33.48 20.94 1.99
N GLY A 816 -33.04 22.04 1.37
CA GLY A 816 -31.66 22.30 0.98
C GLY A 816 -31.22 21.71 -0.37
N CYS A 817 -29.99 22.00 -0.79
CA CYS A 817 -29.47 21.67 -2.12
C CYS A 817 -28.82 20.30 -2.18
N TYR A 818 -29.23 19.50 -3.15
CA TYR A 818 -28.50 18.30 -3.56
C TYR A 818 -27.47 18.61 -4.65
N GLN A 819 -27.79 19.52 -5.56
CA GLN A 819 -26.93 19.90 -6.68
C GLN A 819 -27.02 21.39 -6.96
N CYS A 820 -25.90 22.11 -6.89
CA CYS A 820 -25.83 23.54 -7.19
C CYS A 820 -25.81 23.82 -8.70
N ASN A 821 -26.19 25.03 -9.09
CA ASN A 821 -26.00 25.54 -10.46
C ASN A 821 -24.50 25.76 -10.73
N ASP A 822 -24.15 25.78 -12.00
CA ASP A 822 -22.78 26.04 -12.45
C ASP A 822 -22.37 27.47 -11.98
N GLY A 823 -21.12 27.66 -11.53
CA GLY A 823 -20.68 28.85 -10.79
C GLY A 823 -20.89 28.81 -9.26
N TYR A 824 -21.47 27.73 -8.72
CA TYR A 824 -21.63 27.49 -7.28
C TYR A 824 -21.15 26.09 -6.88
N TYR A 825 -20.61 25.96 -5.67
CA TYR A 825 -20.26 24.69 -5.05
C TYR A 825 -21.10 24.42 -3.80
N ARG A 826 -21.26 23.14 -3.48
CA ARG A 826 -22.06 22.68 -2.35
C ARG A 826 -21.29 22.81 -1.04
N ASN A 827 -21.88 23.49 -0.07
CA ASN A 827 -21.39 23.56 1.32
C ASN A 827 -22.50 23.10 2.27
N GLY A 828 -22.41 21.85 2.73
CA GLY A 828 -23.51 21.22 3.47
C GLY A 828 -24.74 21.04 2.58
N ILE A 829 -25.86 21.66 2.95
CA ILE A 829 -27.11 21.71 2.16
C ILE A 829 -27.33 23.10 1.53
N ASP A 830 -26.29 23.93 1.51
CA ASP A 830 -26.26 25.28 0.92
C ASP A 830 -25.36 25.32 -0.34
N CYS A 831 -25.53 26.33 -1.19
CA CYS A 831 -24.71 26.57 -2.39
C CYS A 831 -24.00 27.92 -2.32
N LYS A 832 -22.68 27.91 -2.37
CA LYS A 832 -21.82 29.11 -2.30
C LYS A 832 -21.10 29.34 -3.63
N HIS A 833 -20.78 30.59 -3.95
CA HIS A 833 -20.11 30.95 -5.19
C HIS A 833 -18.72 30.31 -5.33
N CYS A 834 -18.40 29.87 -6.55
CA CYS A 834 -17.03 29.56 -6.96
C CYS A 834 -16.16 30.82 -6.98
N ASP A 835 -14.84 30.64 -6.96
CA ASP A 835 -13.89 31.70 -7.31
C ASP A 835 -14.19 32.24 -8.72
N ILE A 836 -14.01 33.53 -8.92
CA ILE A 836 -14.34 34.23 -10.16
C ILE A 836 -13.55 33.71 -11.38
N SER A 837 -12.40 33.07 -11.15
CA SER A 837 -11.59 32.41 -12.18
C SER A 837 -12.14 31.06 -12.65
N CYS A 838 -13.05 30.45 -11.89
CA CYS A 838 -13.68 29.18 -12.23
C CYS A 838 -15.01 29.39 -12.98
N ASP A 839 -15.34 28.45 -13.85
CA ASP A 839 -16.68 28.29 -14.43
C ASP A 839 -17.50 27.24 -13.64
N THR A 840 -16.84 26.13 -13.27
CA THR A 840 -17.38 25.13 -12.33
C THR A 840 -16.33 24.77 -11.29
N CYS A 841 -16.73 24.49 -10.04
CA CYS A 841 -15.80 24.19 -8.96
C CYS A 841 -16.36 23.16 -7.96
N LEU A 842 -15.46 22.46 -7.27
CA LEU A 842 -15.79 21.51 -6.20
C LEU A 842 -15.86 22.20 -4.83
N ARG A 843 -14.98 23.18 -4.63
CA ARG A 843 -14.89 24.08 -3.47
C ARG A 843 -14.49 25.46 -3.99
N SER A 844 -14.48 26.48 -3.12
CA SER A 844 -14.22 27.87 -3.53
C SER A 844 -13.04 28.02 -4.50
N SER A 845 -11.92 27.32 -4.28
CA SER A 845 -10.70 27.39 -5.12
C SER A 845 -10.41 26.16 -5.99
N ASP A 846 -11.24 25.12 -5.94
CA ASP A 846 -10.99 23.83 -6.63
C ASP A 846 -11.75 23.79 -7.98
N CYS A 847 -11.22 24.42 -9.03
CA CYS A 847 -11.92 24.54 -10.32
C CYS A 847 -11.92 23.22 -11.15
N PHE A 848 -13.08 22.81 -11.63
CA PHE A 848 -13.20 21.76 -12.67
C PHE A 848 -12.91 22.34 -14.05
N THR A 849 -13.67 23.38 -14.44
CA THR A 849 -13.45 24.19 -15.65
C THR A 849 -13.11 25.63 -15.28
N CYS A 850 -12.19 26.24 -16.02
CA CYS A 850 -11.88 27.66 -15.88
C CYS A 850 -12.89 28.50 -16.65
N ASN A 851 -13.10 29.75 -16.25
CA ASN A 851 -13.91 30.70 -17.01
C ASN A 851 -13.31 30.98 -18.41
N LEU A 852 -14.07 31.63 -19.29
CA LEU A 852 -13.67 31.82 -20.68
C LEU A 852 -12.40 32.66 -20.89
N THR A 853 -11.99 33.45 -19.89
CA THR A 853 -10.78 34.29 -19.94
C THR A 853 -9.54 33.61 -19.37
N ASN A 854 -9.70 32.44 -18.76
CA ASN A 854 -8.65 31.71 -18.06
C ASN A 854 -8.40 30.35 -18.73
N PHE A 855 -7.26 29.74 -18.44
CA PHE A 855 -6.89 28.38 -18.83
C PHE A 855 -6.39 27.60 -17.61
N LYS A 856 -6.48 26.27 -17.69
CA LYS A 856 -6.02 25.38 -16.62
C LYS A 856 -4.54 25.06 -16.78
N ASP A 857 -3.73 25.40 -15.78
CA ASP A 857 -2.29 25.10 -15.75
C ASP A 857 -2.01 23.63 -15.35
N PHE A 858 -0.72 23.24 -15.35
CA PHE A 858 -0.31 21.87 -15.03
C PHE A 858 -0.61 21.44 -13.58
N GLU A 859 -0.78 22.39 -12.67
CA GLU A 859 -1.13 22.15 -11.25
C GLU A 859 -2.66 22.11 -11.05
N GLY A 860 -3.43 22.42 -12.10
CA GLY A 860 -4.89 22.43 -12.08
C GLY A 860 -5.52 23.77 -11.71
N ASN A 861 -4.74 24.84 -11.62
CA ASN A 861 -5.21 26.19 -11.29
C ASN A 861 -5.67 26.96 -12.53
N CYS A 862 -6.64 27.87 -12.38
CA CYS A 862 -7.17 28.67 -13.48
C CYS A 862 -6.45 30.03 -13.61
N LYS A 863 -5.52 30.15 -14.56
CA LYS A 863 -4.76 31.39 -14.82
C LYS A 863 -5.27 32.16 -16.03
N PRO A 864 -5.11 33.49 -16.09
CA PRO A 864 -5.46 34.28 -17.27
C PRO A 864 -4.80 33.74 -18.54
N GLN A 865 -5.54 33.67 -19.64
CA GLN A 865 -5.00 33.22 -20.95
C GLN A 865 -3.83 34.08 -21.45
N THR A 866 -3.72 35.32 -20.96
CA THR A 866 -2.61 36.24 -21.24
C THR A 866 -1.27 35.77 -20.69
N ASP A 867 -1.28 34.90 -19.67
CA ASP A 867 -0.06 34.47 -18.97
C ASP A 867 0.64 33.33 -19.72
N LEU A 868 -0.04 32.69 -20.68
CA LEU A 868 0.51 31.59 -21.47
C LEU A 868 1.36 32.12 -22.63
N ILE A 869 2.68 32.10 -22.43
CA ILE A 869 3.68 32.54 -23.41
C ILE A 869 4.06 31.37 -24.33
N GLY A 870 4.28 31.67 -25.62
CA GLY A 870 4.82 30.69 -26.58
C GLY A 870 3.77 29.88 -27.35
N CYS A 871 2.47 30.17 -27.20
CA CYS A 871 1.43 29.53 -28.02
C CYS A 871 1.40 30.07 -29.45
N ALA A 872 1.25 29.18 -30.44
CA ALA A 872 1.14 29.53 -31.86
C ALA A 872 -0.30 29.77 -32.31
N VAL A 873 -1.29 29.34 -31.50
CA VAL A 873 -2.72 29.46 -31.74
C VAL A 873 -3.40 30.24 -30.63
N GLN A 874 -4.69 30.54 -30.79
CA GLN A 874 -5.48 31.16 -29.73
C GLN A 874 -5.57 30.21 -28.53
N VAL A 875 -5.29 30.73 -27.34
CA VAL A 875 -5.38 29.98 -26.08
C VAL A 875 -6.86 29.75 -25.75
N THR A 876 -7.17 28.56 -25.22
CA THR A 876 -8.53 28.18 -24.80
C THR A 876 -8.54 27.87 -23.29
N GLN A 877 -9.70 27.54 -22.73
CA GLN A 877 -9.81 27.05 -21.34
C GLN A 877 -8.94 25.81 -21.06
N ASN A 878 -8.62 25.04 -22.11
CA ASN A 878 -7.73 23.89 -22.05
C ASN A 878 -6.28 24.25 -22.41
N GLY A 879 -5.89 25.52 -22.29
CA GLY A 879 -4.55 26.01 -22.62
C GLY A 879 -4.26 26.05 -24.12
N CYS A 880 -3.01 25.76 -24.48
CA CYS A 880 -2.47 25.86 -25.83
C CYS A 880 -2.36 24.48 -26.51
N SER A 881 -2.99 24.34 -27.69
CA SER A 881 -2.92 23.10 -28.46
C SER A 881 -1.70 23.00 -29.40
N ILE A 882 -1.07 24.13 -29.76
CA ILE A 882 0.10 24.17 -30.64
C ILE A 882 1.08 25.24 -30.18
N CYS A 883 2.30 24.84 -29.81
CA CYS A 883 3.36 25.76 -29.41
C CYS A 883 4.15 26.33 -30.60
N LYS A 884 4.70 27.53 -30.43
CA LYS A 884 5.61 28.17 -31.40
C LYS A 884 6.93 27.39 -31.50
N PRO A 885 7.65 27.48 -32.64
CA PRO A 885 9.01 26.94 -32.74
C PRO A 885 9.91 27.43 -31.61
N GLY A 886 10.73 26.55 -31.03
CA GLY A 886 11.52 26.83 -29.83
C GLY A 886 10.79 26.58 -28.50
N TYR A 887 9.53 26.13 -28.55
CA TYR A 887 8.75 25.71 -27.38
C TYR A 887 8.20 24.29 -27.57
N TYR A 888 8.06 23.52 -26.49
CA TYR A 888 7.49 22.17 -26.49
C TYR A 888 6.21 22.12 -25.64
N SER A 889 5.29 21.23 -26.02
CA SER A 889 4.01 21.10 -25.31
C SER A 889 4.19 20.37 -23.98
N THR A 890 3.69 20.96 -22.90
CA THR A 890 3.67 20.42 -21.55
C THR A 890 2.29 20.58 -20.95
N ASN A 891 1.48 19.51 -20.93
CA ASN A 891 0.15 19.49 -20.29
C ASN A 891 -0.63 20.81 -20.49
N ASN A 892 -0.89 21.15 -21.76
CA ASN A 892 -1.61 22.36 -22.19
C ASN A 892 -0.86 23.70 -22.10
N GLU A 893 0.40 23.70 -21.70
CA GLU A 893 1.30 24.86 -21.73
C GLU A 893 2.44 24.68 -22.74
N CYS A 894 3.23 25.73 -22.94
CA CYS A 894 4.39 25.74 -23.83
C CYS A 894 5.67 26.03 -23.03
N GLY A 895 6.49 24.98 -22.82
CA GLY A 895 7.81 25.08 -22.18
C GLY A 895 8.89 25.51 -23.17
N ILE A 896 9.88 26.29 -22.72
CA ILE A 896 10.99 26.76 -23.56
C ILE A 896 12.01 25.63 -23.82
N CYS A 897 12.40 25.42 -25.07
CA CYS A 897 13.51 24.51 -25.42
C CYS A 897 14.87 25.10 -24.99
N SER A 898 15.84 24.24 -24.65
CA SER A 898 17.23 24.65 -24.41
C SER A 898 17.81 25.39 -25.63
N ASN A 899 18.69 26.38 -25.40
CA ASN A 899 19.19 27.37 -26.37
C ASN A 899 19.81 26.81 -27.68
N ASN A 900 20.00 25.49 -27.79
CA ASN A 900 20.59 24.81 -28.94
C ASN A 900 19.61 23.91 -29.74
N CYS A 901 18.31 23.88 -29.40
CA CYS A 901 17.31 23.04 -30.08
C CYS A 901 16.22 23.87 -30.76
N LYS A 902 15.98 23.63 -32.06
CA LYS A 902 14.86 24.24 -32.81
C LYS A 902 13.51 23.55 -32.54
N GLU A 903 13.55 22.25 -32.24
CA GLU A 903 12.40 21.42 -31.84
C GLU A 903 12.84 20.48 -30.72
N CYS A 904 12.01 20.30 -29.69
CA CYS A 904 12.27 19.42 -28.57
C CYS A 904 10.95 18.79 -28.08
N THR A 905 11.00 17.57 -27.52
CA THR A 905 9.79 16.88 -27.03
C THR A 905 9.61 16.95 -25.51
N LEU A 906 10.68 17.25 -24.76
CA LEU A 906 10.76 17.45 -23.30
C LEU A 906 12.01 18.30 -23.00
N TYR A 907 12.12 18.88 -21.78
CA TYR A 907 13.24 19.77 -21.38
C TYR A 907 14.64 19.20 -21.69
N ASN A 908 14.81 17.87 -21.73
CA ASN A 908 15.98 17.19 -22.29
C ASN A 908 15.69 15.71 -22.65
N LYS A 909 15.83 15.31 -23.93
CA LYS A 909 16.27 13.94 -24.27
C LYS A 909 16.89 13.84 -25.67
N LEU A 910 18.17 13.46 -25.69
CA LEU A 910 18.84 12.74 -26.78
C LEU A 910 18.47 11.25 -26.68
N ASN A 911 18.46 10.58 -27.84
CA ASN A 911 18.06 9.18 -28.01
C ASN A 911 19.07 8.18 -27.39
N ALA A 912 18.59 7.01 -26.99
CA ALA A 912 19.27 6.04 -26.13
C ALA A 912 20.54 5.39 -26.72
N LYS A 913 21.68 5.60 -26.05
CA LYS A 913 22.82 4.67 -25.90
C LYS A 913 23.68 5.22 -24.74
N TYR A 914 24.26 4.34 -23.92
CA TYR A 914 25.01 4.59 -22.67
C TYR A 914 24.21 4.56 -21.35
N ILE A 915 23.91 3.35 -20.86
CA ILE A 915 23.80 3.07 -19.43
C ILE A 915 25.01 2.21 -19.05
N LEU A 916 26.08 2.84 -18.59
CA LEU A 916 27.09 2.25 -17.70
C LEU A 916 28.04 3.35 -17.21
N LYS A 917 27.59 4.16 -16.24
CA LYS A 917 28.43 5.05 -15.40
C LYS A 917 27.52 5.87 -14.46
N LEU A 918 26.90 5.21 -13.49
CA LEU A 918 26.24 5.92 -12.37
C LEU A 918 26.34 5.18 -11.02
N THR A 919 27.14 4.12 -10.96
CA THR A 919 27.47 3.40 -9.72
C THR A 919 28.79 3.85 -9.05
N LEU A 920 29.40 4.96 -9.48
CA LEU A 920 30.68 5.44 -8.92
C LEU A 920 30.70 6.92 -8.51
N ALA A 921 29.57 7.63 -8.51
CA ALA A 921 29.53 9.07 -8.20
C ALA A 921 28.92 9.42 -6.82
N ILE A 922 28.70 8.43 -5.94
CA ILE A 922 28.13 8.65 -4.58
C ILE A 922 29.17 8.45 -3.46
N LEU A 923 30.45 8.18 -3.80
CA LEU A 923 31.51 7.97 -2.80
C LEU A 923 32.52 9.12 -2.65
N GLU A 924 32.30 10.27 -3.29
CA GLU A 924 33.17 11.44 -3.17
C GLU A 924 32.44 12.63 -2.55
N TRP A 925 31.94 12.52 -1.32
CA TRP A 925 31.63 13.68 -0.47
C TRP A 925 31.83 13.32 1.02
N ILE A 926 33.05 12.89 1.37
CA ILE A 926 33.54 12.84 2.75
C ILE A 926 34.84 13.65 2.81
N PRO A 927 34.89 14.81 3.49
CA PRO A 927 36.15 15.41 3.86
C PRO A 927 36.76 14.66 5.06
N SER A 928 38.03 14.29 4.89
CA SER A 928 39.06 14.06 5.91
C SER A 928 38.95 12.85 6.86
N VAL A 929 39.69 11.78 6.52
CA VAL A 929 40.77 11.27 7.41
C VAL A 929 41.97 10.94 6.51
N GLN A 930 43.09 11.61 6.75
CA GLN A 930 44.37 11.43 6.05
C GLN A 930 45.06 10.11 6.43
N ASN A 931 45.91 9.66 5.51
CA ASN A 931 47.00 8.68 5.62
C ASN A 931 46.62 7.20 5.43
N VAL A 932 46.86 6.65 4.23
CA VAL A 932 47.98 5.74 3.93
C VAL A 932 48.21 5.72 2.40
N HIS A 933 49.45 5.97 1.98
CA HIS A 933 49.93 5.85 0.60
C HIS A 933 49.95 4.40 0.12
N PHE A 934 49.58 4.12 -1.14
CA PHE A 934 50.32 3.20 -2.02
C PHE A 934 50.08 3.52 -3.51
N GLY A 935 51.16 3.48 -4.29
CA GLY A 935 51.29 4.08 -5.61
C GLY A 935 50.71 3.28 -6.79
N ARG A 936 50.52 4.02 -7.90
CA ARG A 936 50.16 3.53 -9.23
C ARG A 936 51.30 2.75 -9.89
N SER A 937 50.97 1.64 -10.54
CA SER A 937 51.59 1.26 -11.80
C SER A 937 50.63 0.46 -12.69
N GLN A 938 50.59 0.86 -13.95
CA GLN A 938 49.74 0.35 -15.03
C GLN A 938 50.06 -1.09 -15.45
N MET A 939 49.10 -1.80 -16.03
CA MET A 939 49.42 -2.83 -17.03
C MET A 939 48.38 -2.91 -18.16
N LYS A 940 48.91 -2.78 -19.38
CA LYS A 940 48.28 -2.97 -20.69
C LYS A 940 48.06 -4.46 -20.97
N VAL A 941 46.98 -4.74 -21.69
CA VAL A 941 46.64 -6.04 -22.30
C VAL A 941 47.40 -6.24 -23.61
N VAL A 942 48.02 -7.41 -23.82
CA VAL A 942 48.19 -8.10 -25.11
C VAL A 942 48.18 -9.62 -24.85
N PRO A 943 47.51 -10.45 -25.69
CA PRO A 943 47.29 -11.87 -25.44
C PRO A 943 48.34 -12.78 -26.12
N SER A 944 48.58 -13.97 -25.57
CA SER A 944 49.21 -15.07 -26.32
C SER A 944 48.84 -16.46 -25.81
N VAL A 945 48.40 -17.28 -26.77
CA VAL A 945 48.16 -18.73 -26.76
C VAL A 945 49.46 -19.52 -26.47
N LYS A 946 49.39 -20.59 -25.66
CA LYS A 946 49.89 -21.97 -25.96
C LYS A 946 49.98 -22.91 -24.75
N THR A 947 49.17 -23.97 -24.80
CA THR A 947 49.48 -25.42 -24.68
C THR A 947 50.51 -25.99 -23.69
N HIS A 948 50.04 -27.10 -23.06
CA HIS A 948 50.70 -28.35 -22.66
C HIS A 948 51.53 -28.48 -21.36
N GLN A 949 50.88 -29.13 -20.38
CA GLN A 949 51.16 -30.47 -19.82
C GLN A 949 52.44 -30.83 -19.02
N PHE A 950 52.14 -31.50 -17.89
CA PHE A 950 52.87 -32.52 -17.10
C PHE A 950 53.99 -32.13 -16.11
N GLY A 951 53.81 -32.62 -14.87
CA GLY A 951 54.85 -33.33 -14.13
C GLY A 951 55.22 -32.74 -12.76
N GLY A 952 54.78 -33.42 -11.69
CA GLY A 952 55.15 -33.18 -10.29
C GLY A 952 54.20 -33.87 -9.33
#